data_AF-A0A8T0CS88-F1
#
_entry.id   AF-A0A8T0CS88-F1
#
_cell.length_a   1.000
_cell.length_b   1.000
_cell.length_c   1.000
_cell.angle_alpha   90.00
_cell.angle_beta   90.00
_cell.angle_gamma   90.00
#
_symmetry.space_group_name_H-M   'P 1'
#
loop_
_entity.id
_entity.type
_entity.pdbx_description
1 polymer ?
#
loop_
_entity_poly.entity_id
_entity_poly.type
_entity_poly.pdbx_seq_one_letter_code
_entity_poly.pdbx_strand_id
1 'polypeptide(L)'
;MLESASFEMTKSSVLVRRLMNRFYKQLTTPRSIYPSSLGRTLQASGASVSLRRLWQVPSNRKKKFINDQADAWREALMKVGAIKGWEVKKYKGHGELIKLVLEEVMKKLKTKHRLVTEHFVGMDDQVEEISKLLDINTGGVRLVKIYGMGGSGKTTLAKVVFNLFSSCFGKCCCFLEDVRVKSSRINGLVDLQKKLLSEIGHRAGTRSIDEIDYGAKSIGEALCNKKVFIVFDDVDNNEQVEKLVGKTTFYSGSRIFITTRNKDVLRINRPNYQILDYEMKMMSIDHALELLGRHAFDRDSPPDDYKDLVRQIVYATGRLPLALELIGSFLYHKPQDSWKETLDKLRRAPHEDIFGKLKISYDALTSEQQQIFLDIACFFIGEDKMNAIYMWKDCEFFPNTGLDVLISMSLIKIVENNKFWMHDQLRDFGREIVRQENPTNPNEQSRIWNWEEFLEATRTNKSHLQMNQKVQALSVDISSRSSRDVIIQSKEIERFEHLRFLKLARLTIVANATNHLPRLRWISLSHTARIYKWTNMYLKNVVILEFSKLGYIDDSRLENIIKMATKLKVLSLESCHHIIKMPDFTGCLNLERLALIQCYQLRKIDGSIGKLKYLIDLKIDHCNFLEHLPEEIGDLVSLQYFFVKCAHMKKLPDSIWKLKSLREMHFSNCVDTPDSENFWELPSAIELLQSLEVLQVESHNLIGQLPSGIGSLPFLRTLNLSSSCVSVVPMTISMLPRLQRVELMGCDGLEALPTLPTSLTHLRVFASLLIVPDLSNLTNLVELELSDSPGARDRHCTGELWWLGRLSKLTKLSIKFQKVHPPTEMASIPLLNELAFLGLDLQTFPPLPLSLQKLCLDSFNPTVSLSPNLRNLSCLQLFGSPMQEIQLDGLQLPHLQELLVLNCVLLERLKLSSMRKLKDVKVEICLKLVEIQFSVVFESLEALSITGCKSFKRLVCEIANEVNSCEGRLIFLSRVLDKLRTLTLRRCPEILDIRVVGTSESWEHFGLEDCHYVPSLGGLSNLKNLKSLSIQKCSRLRVIEGVDELEFLDHLALSMCESLERSIDVSTTKLPNDCHLYIHNCKKLRGFQEGFDGSVQSKVNLNNSLSFSFRFS
;
A
#
# COMPACT_ATOMS: atom_id res chain seq x y z
N MET A 1 -38.56 -12.17 -25.02
CA MET A 1 -38.09 -13.40 -24.32
C MET A 1 -37.06 -14.24 -25.08
N LEU A 2 -36.65 -13.89 -26.31
CA LEU A 2 -35.42 -14.43 -26.95
C LEU A 2 -34.36 -13.36 -27.25
N GLU A 3 -34.67 -12.07 -27.06
CA GLU A 3 -33.69 -10.97 -27.20
C GLU A 3 -32.90 -10.69 -25.91
N SER A 4 -33.41 -11.07 -24.74
CA SER A 4 -32.74 -10.90 -23.45
C SER A 4 -31.60 -11.90 -23.19
N ALA A 5 -31.51 -12.99 -23.96
CA ALA A 5 -30.40 -13.95 -23.88
C ALA A 5 -29.22 -13.61 -24.82
N SER A 6 -29.34 -12.53 -25.60
CA SER A 6 -28.32 -12.15 -26.60
C SER A 6 -27.36 -11.04 -26.13
N PHE A 7 -27.63 -10.42 -24.97
CA PHE A 7 -26.91 -9.21 -24.57
C PHE A 7 -25.68 -9.47 -23.67
N GLU A 8 -25.60 -10.62 -22.98
CA GLU A 8 -24.52 -10.88 -21.99
C GLU A 8 -23.38 -11.81 -22.45
N MET A 9 -23.43 -12.40 -23.65
CA MET A 9 -22.30 -13.17 -24.21
C MET A 9 -21.28 -12.28 -24.95
N THR A 10 -21.14 -11.01 -24.59
CA THR A 10 -20.47 -9.99 -25.42
C THR A 10 -19.00 -9.69 -25.10
N LYS A 11 -18.38 -10.24 -24.04
CA LYS A 11 -17.00 -9.83 -23.67
C LYS A 11 -15.88 -10.85 -23.94
N SER A 12 -16.14 -12.14 -24.13
CA SER A 12 -15.08 -13.13 -24.36
C SER A 12 -15.21 -13.80 -25.73
N SER A 13 -14.67 -13.15 -26.77
CA SER A 13 -14.00 -13.80 -27.92
C SER A 13 -14.03 -12.93 -29.19
N VAL A 14 -12.98 -12.11 -29.38
CA VAL A 14 -12.71 -11.40 -30.64
C VAL A 14 -12.48 -12.39 -31.81
N LEU A 15 -12.08 -13.64 -31.50
CA LEU A 15 -11.85 -14.70 -32.49
C LEU A 15 -13.17 -15.35 -32.97
N VAL A 16 -14.13 -15.57 -32.07
CA VAL A 16 -15.48 -16.08 -32.39
C VAL A 16 -16.31 -14.99 -33.05
N ARG A 17 -16.14 -13.71 -32.69
CA ARG A 17 -16.78 -12.59 -33.40
C ARG A 17 -16.29 -12.46 -34.85
N ARG A 18 -15.01 -12.74 -35.15
CA ARG A 18 -14.47 -12.76 -36.52
C ARG A 18 -14.94 -13.97 -37.34
N LEU A 19 -15.11 -15.14 -36.71
CA LEU A 19 -15.66 -16.35 -37.35
C LEU A 19 -17.18 -16.26 -37.57
N MET A 20 -17.93 -15.78 -36.58
CA MET A 20 -19.37 -15.54 -36.66
C MET A 20 -19.72 -14.38 -37.60
N ASN A 21 -18.96 -13.27 -37.63
CA ASN A 21 -19.22 -12.20 -38.60
C ASN A 21 -18.87 -12.60 -40.04
N ARG A 22 -17.93 -13.54 -40.26
CA ARG A 22 -17.72 -14.14 -41.59
C ARG A 22 -18.87 -15.08 -41.98
N PHE A 23 -19.43 -15.81 -41.03
CA PHE A 23 -20.61 -16.67 -41.25
C PHE A 23 -21.90 -15.87 -41.47
N TYR A 24 -22.12 -14.78 -40.71
CA TYR A 24 -23.32 -13.95 -40.76
C TYR A 24 -23.37 -13.03 -41.98
N LYS A 25 -22.21 -12.54 -42.47
CA LYS A 25 -22.11 -11.79 -43.75
C LYS A 25 -22.36 -12.67 -44.98
N GLN A 26 -22.22 -13.99 -44.90
CA GLN A 26 -22.57 -14.91 -46.00
C GLN A 26 -24.06 -15.28 -46.01
N LEU A 27 -24.79 -15.12 -44.90
CA LEU A 27 -26.20 -15.48 -44.78
C LEU A 27 -27.18 -14.33 -45.07
N THR A 28 -26.69 -13.09 -45.21
CA THR A 28 -27.55 -11.89 -45.33
C THR A 28 -27.64 -11.29 -46.74
N THR A 29 -27.14 -11.97 -47.77
CA THR A 29 -27.49 -11.64 -49.17
C THR A 29 -28.73 -12.42 -49.62
N PRO A 30 -29.78 -11.77 -50.17
CA PRO A 30 -31.03 -12.41 -50.49
C PRO A 30 -30.90 -13.25 -51.77
N ARG A 31 -30.80 -14.57 -51.62
CA ARG A 31 -31.22 -15.53 -52.65
C ARG A 31 -31.98 -16.66 -51.98
N SER A 32 -33.30 -16.48 -51.94
CA SER A 32 -34.26 -17.56 -51.68
C SER A 32 -34.07 -18.67 -52.71
N ILE A 33 -33.80 -19.89 -52.27
CA ILE A 33 -34.04 -21.09 -53.06
C ILE A 33 -35.27 -21.77 -52.47
N TYR A 34 -36.43 -21.47 -53.06
CA TYR A 34 -37.68 -22.15 -52.77
C TYR A 34 -37.61 -23.62 -53.24
N PRO A 35 -37.97 -24.61 -52.41
CA PRO A 35 -38.08 -26.01 -52.81
C PRO A 35 -39.47 -26.28 -53.42
N SER A 36 -39.78 -25.67 -54.56
CA SER A 36 -40.99 -25.96 -55.35
C SER A 36 -40.72 -26.38 -56.79
N SER A 37 -39.45 -26.54 -57.19
CA SER A 37 -39.05 -27.09 -58.50
C SER A 37 -38.32 -28.45 -58.42
N LEU A 38 -38.36 -29.11 -57.26
CA LEU A 38 -37.70 -30.41 -57.02
C LEU A 38 -38.69 -31.51 -56.61
N GLY A 39 -39.96 -31.35 -56.97
CA GLY A 39 -41.03 -32.27 -56.61
C GLY A 39 -42.02 -32.47 -57.75
N ARG A 40 -41.57 -33.04 -58.87
CA ARG A 40 -42.43 -33.77 -59.84
C ARG A 40 -41.58 -34.46 -60.90
N THR A 41 -40.79 -35.44 -60.50
CA THR A 41 -40.64 -36.74 -61.20
C THR A 41 -39.56 -37.55 -60.48
N LEU A 42 -40.00 -38.67 -59.91
CA LEU A 42 -39.32 -39.96 -59.75
C LEU A 42 -39.75 -40.59 -58.42
N GLN A 43 -40.94 -41.17 -58.45
CA GLN A 43 -41.20 -42.38 -57.67
C GLN A 43 -40.49 -43.53 -58.38
N ALA A 44 -39.94 -44.43 -57.55
CA ALA A 44 -39.43 -45.76 -57.86
C ALA A 44 -38.03 -45.90 -58.50
N SER A 45 -37.12 -46.37 -57.64
CA SER A 45 -35.96 -47.23 -57.92
C SER A 45 -34.78 -46.67 -58.72
N GLY A 46 -33.58 -47.10 -58.33
CA GLY A 46 -32.42 -47.15 -59.21
C GLY A 46 -31.39 -46.06 -58.96
N ALA A 47 -30.23 -46.50 -58.46
CA ALA A 47 -29.02 -45.73 -58.38
C ALA A 47 -28.52 -45.28 -59.77
N SER A 48 -27.67 -44.24 -59.75
CA SER A 48 -26.89 -43.71 -60.87
C SER A 48 -27.70 -42.93 -61.92
N VAL A 49 -27.06 -41.93 -62.52
CA VAL A 49 -27.59 -41.05 -63.59
C VAL A 49 -28.52 -39.92 -63.10
N SER A 50 -27.96 -38.80 -62.61
CA SER A 50 -28.61 -37.47 -62.75
C SER A 50 -27.70 -36.25 -62.58
N LEU A 51 -26.41 -36.39 -62.26
CA LEU A 51 -25.49 -35.24 -62.25
C LEU A 51 -25.08 -34.72 -63.64
N ARG A 52 -25.50 -35.38 -64.74
CA ARG A 52 -25.19 -34.95 -66.12
C ARG A 52 -26.14 -33.88 -66.71
N ARG A 53 -27.25 -33.52 -66.06
CA ARG A 53 -28.23 -32.55 -66.62
C ARG A 53 -28.07 -31.09 -66.15
N LEU A 54 -27.13 -30.78 -65.25
CA LEU A 54 -26.89 -29.40 -64.79
C LEU A 54 -25.97 -28.56 -65.70
N TRP A 55 -25.59 -29.05 -66.89
CA TRP A 55 -24.64 -28.38 -67.80
C TRP A 55 -25.12 -28.24 -69.25
N GLN A 56 -26.42 -28.13 -69.51
CA GLN A 56 -26.92 -27.67 -70.82
C GLN A 56 -27.57 -26.29 -70.70
N VAL A 57 -26.74 -25.25 -70.77
CA VAL A 57 -27.12 -23.89 -71.19
C VAL A 57 -26.04 -23.39 -72.18
N PRO A 58 -26.40 -22.70 -73.28
CA PRO A 58 -25.51 -22.47 -74.43
C PRO A 58 -24.40 -21.45 -74.16
N SER A 59 -23.27 -21.74 -74.79
CA SER A 59 -22.23 -20.84 -75.33
C SER A 59 -22.46 -19.34 -75.13
N ASN A 60 -21.92 -18.76 -74.05
CA ASN A 60 -21.16 -17.49 -74.06
C ASN A 60 -20.87 -17.00 -72.63
N ARG A 61 -19.82 -17.58 -72.01
CA ARG A 61 -18.92 -16.97 -71.01
C ARG A 61 -18.06 -18.06 -70.36
N LYS A 62 -17.26 -18.77 -71.17
CA LYS A 62 -16.03 -19.39 -70.66
C LYS A 62 -14.98 -18.29 -70.54
N LYS A 63 -14.78 -17.76 -69.33
CA LYS A 63 -13.51 -17.10 -68.97
C LYS A 63 -13.02 -17.63 -67.63
N LYS A 64 -11.99 -18.48 -67.76
CA LYS A 64 -10.89 -18.80 -66.82
C LYS A 64 -11.25 -18.87 -65.33
N PHE A 65 -11.61 -20.07 -64.87
CA PHE A 65 -11.11 -20.58 -63.60
C PHE A 65 -10.25 -21.81 -63.91
N ILE A 66 -9.09 -21.89 -63.25
CA ILE A 66 -8.07 -22.93 -63.39
C ILE A 66 -8.71 -24.28 -63.03
N ASN A 67 -8.57 -25.29 -63.91
CA ASN A 67 -9.24 -26.61 -63.80
C ASN A 67 -9.07 -27.26 -62.41
N ASP A 68 -7.91 -27.06 -61.76
CA ASP A 68 -7.59 -27.66 -60.46
C ASP A 68 -8.49 -27.16 -59.31
N GLN A 69 -8.95 -25.91 -59.35
CA GLN A 69 -9.87 -25.38 -58.33
C GLN A 69 -11.28 -25.96 -58.48
N ALA A 70 -11.73 -26.20 -59.71
CA ALA A 70 -13.04 -26.76 -59.97
C ALA A 70 -13.10 -28.23 -59.50
N ASP A 71 -12.03 -28.99 -59.70
CA ASP A 71 -11.94 -30.37 -59.23
C ASP A 71 -11.75 -30.45 -57.71
N ALA A 72 -10.96 -29.56 -57.10
CA ALA A 72 -10.87 -29.43 -55.65
C ALA A 72 -12.22 -29.09 -55.00
N TRP A 73 -13.02 -28.20 -55.63
CA TRP A 73 -14.38 -27.90 -55.16
C TRP A 73 -15.32 -29.08 -55.33
N ARG A 74 -15.19 -29.84 -56.43
CA ARG A 74 -15.99 -31.03 -56.69
C ARG A 74 -15.69 -32.12 -55.65
N GLU A 75 -14.42 -32.33 -55.30
CA GLU A 75 -13.99 -33.27 -54.27
C GLU A 75 -14.42 -32.82 -52.86
N ALA A 76 -14.29 -31.52 -52.55
CA ALA A 76 -14.74 -30.95 -51.28
C ALA A 76 -16.26 -31.07 -51.10
N LEU A 77 -17.05 -30.82 -52.16
CA LEU A 77 -18.50 -30.95 -52.13
C LEU A 77 -18.94 -32.42 -51.97
N MET A 78 -18.23 -33.36 -52.59
CA MET A 78 -18.47 -34.80 -52.39
C MET A 78 -18.15 -35.23 -50.94
N LYS A 79 -17.03 -34.74 -50.38
CA LYS A 79 -16.66 -35.00 -48.97
C LYS A 79 -17.68 -34.39 -48.00
N VAL A 80 -18.11 -33.15 -48.22
CA VAL A 80 -19.13 -32.47 -47.39
C VAL A 80 -20.48 -33.18 -47.49
N GLY A 81 -20.89 -33.61 -48.68
CA GLY A 81 -22.12 -34.36 -48.91
C GLY A 81 -22.15 -35.74 -48.24
N ALA A 82 -20.98 -36.34 -47.98
CA ALA A 82 -20.85 -37.60 -47.24
C ALA A 82 -20.95 -37.43 -45.71
N ILE A 83 -20.83 -36.21 -45.18
CA ILE A 83 -20.95 -35.94 -43.74
C ILE A 83 -22.43 -36.00 -43.37
N LYS A 84 -22.81 -36.92 -42.48
CA LYS A 84 -24.16 -36.97 -41.90
C LYS A 84 -24.39 -35.72 -41.05
N GLY A 85 -25.11 -34.75 -41.61
CA GLY A 85 -25.57 -33.54 -40.94
C GLY A 85 -27.05 -33.61 -40.55
N TRP A 86 -27.61 -32.46 -40.19
CA TRP A 86 -29.03 -32.33 -39.85
C TRP A 86 -29.81 -31.73 -41.03
N GLU A 87 -30.93 -32.35 -41.39
CA GLU A 87 -31.81 -31.86 -42.47
C GLU A 87 -32.92 -30.97 -41.91
N VAL A 88 -33.02 -29.74 -42.39
CA VAL A 88 -34.02 -28.74 -41.96
C VAL A 88 -35.47 -29.26 -42.06
N LYS A 89 -35.77 -30.10 -43.07
CA LYS A 89 -37.12 -30.64 -43.30
C LYS A 89 -37.58 -31.68 -42.26
N LYS A 90 -36.67 -32.18 -41.40
CA LYS A 90 -36.98 -33.19 -40.37
C LYS A 90 -37.39 -32.60 -39.03
N TYR A 91 -37.39 -31.27 -38.88
CA TYR A 91 -37.66 -30.58 -37.61
C TYR A 91 -38.82 -29.60 -37.77
N LYS A 92 -39.58 -29.35 -36.70
CA LYS A 92 -40.81 -28.52 -36.74
C LYS A 92 -40.53 -27.02 -36.90
N GLY A 93 -39.25 -26.61 -36.89
CA GLY A 93 -38.83 -25.24 -37.16
C GLY A 93 -37.32 -25.02 -36.96
N HIS A 94 -36.81 -23.87 -37.39
CA HIS A 94 -35.39 -23.53 -37.27
C HIS A 94 -34.88 -23.47 -35.82
N GLY A 95 -35.73 -23.08 -34.85
CA GLY A 95 -35.35 -22.99 -33.44
C GLY A 95 -35.01 -24.35 -32.80
N GLU A 96 -35.73 -25.41 -33.15
CA GLU A 96 -35.50 -26.78 -32.66
C GLU A 96 -34.17 -27.35 -33.19
N LEU A 97 -33.90 -27.12 -34.48
CA LEU A 97 -32.65 -27.52 -35.12
C LEU A 97 -31.44 -26.78 -34.51
N ILE A 98 -31.55 -25.47 -34.30
CA ILE A 98 -30.48 -24.67 -33.68
C ILE A 98 -30.19 -25.20 -32.26
N LYS A 99 -31.22 -25.53 -31.48
CA LYS A 99 -31.07 -26.09 -30.14
C LYS A 99 -30.30 -27.42 -30.15
N LEU A 100 -30.66 -28.35 -31.04
CA LEU A 100 -29.99 -29.65 -31.17
C LEU A 100 -28.53 -29.53 -31.63
N VAL A 101 -28.25 -28.62 -32.57
CA VAL A 101 -26.88 -28.34 -33.02
C VAL A 101 -26.05 -27.74 -31.89
N LEU A 102 -26.62 -26.79 -31.13
CA LEU A 102 -25.96 -26.22 -29.95
C LEU A 102 -25.71 -27.27 -28.88
N GLU A 103 -26.68 -28.14 -28.59
CA GLU A 103 -26.55 -29.24 -27.62
C GLU A 103 -25.43 -30.22 -28.02
N GLU A 104 -25.36 -30.64 -29.29
CA GLU A 104 -24.35 -31.59 -29.77
C GLU A 104 -22.95 -30.96 -29.86
N VAL A 105 -22.84 -29.71 -30.33
CA VAL A 105 -21.57 -28.96 -30.34
C VAL A 105 -21.07 -28.74 -28.91
N MET A 106 -21.96 -28.36 -28.00
CA MET A 106 -21.65 -28.26 -26.58
C MET A 106 -21.20 -29.60 -26.03
N LYS A 107 -21.92 -30.70 -26.29
CA LYS A 107 -21.54 -32.06 -25.83
C LYS A 107 -20.15 -32.49 -26.32
N LYS A 108 -19.78 -32.13 -27.55
CA LYS A 108 -18.45 -32.42 -28.12
C LYS A 108 -17.33 -31.53 -27.56
N LEU A 109 -17.63 -30.28 -27.18
CA LEU A 109 -16.68 -29.34 -26.58
C LEU A 109 -16.59 -29.48 -25.04
N LYS A 110 -17.62 -30.00 -24.36
CA LYS A 110 -17.84 -29.92 -22.90
C LYS A 110 -17.10 -30.91 -22.00
N THR A 111 -16.32 -31.87 -22.49
CA THR A 111 -15.81 -32.91 -21.55
C THR A 111 -14.75 -32.41 -20.56
N LYS A 112 -14.17 -31.21 -20.73
CA LYS A 112 -13.11 -30.70 -19.84
C LYS A 112 -13.22 -29.24 -19.40
N HIS A 113 -14.17 -28.47 -19.92
CA HIS A 113 -14.33 -27.06 -19.51
C HIS A 113 -14.90 -26.98 -18.09
N ARG A 114 -14.28 -26.18 -17.22
CA ARG A 114 -14.70 -25.97 -15.81
C ARG A 114 -15.59 -24.74 -15.71
N LEU A 115 -16.70 -24.87 -14.98
CA LEU A 115 -17.58 -23.74 -14.69
C LEU A 115 -16.86 -22.72 -13.80
N VAL A 116 -16.79 -21.49 -14.29
CA VAL A 116 -16.35 -20.30 -13.55
C VAL A 116 -17.60 -19.46 -13.28
N THR A 117 -17.62 -18.71 -12.19
CA THR A 117 -18.75 -17.82 -11.84
C THR A 117 -19.03 -16.82 -12.97
N GLU A 118 -20.30 -16.50 -13.21
CA GLU A 118 -20.73 -15.63 -14.31
C GLU A 118 -20.25 -14.18 -14.14
N HIS A 119 -20.06 -13.74 -12.88
CA HIS A 119 -19.68 -12.38 -12.52
C HIS A 119 -18.18 -12.19 -12.25
N PHE A 120 -17.32 -12.89 -12.99
CA PHE A 120 -15.87 -12.84 -12.80
C PHE A 120 -15.23 -11.47 -13.14
N VAL A 121 -14.34 -10.97 -12.27
CA VAL A 121 -13.70 -9.64 -12.41
C VAL A 121 -12.20 -9.71 -12.09
N GLY A 122 -11.38 -8.98 -12.88
CA GLY A 122 -10.07 -8.50 -12.43
C GLY A 122 -8.99 -9.56 -12.20
N MET A 123 -8.94 -10.59 -13.05
CA MET A 123 -7.88 -11.61 -13.00
C MET A 123 -6.94 -11.62 -14.22
N ASP A 124 -7.11 -10.70 -15.17
CA ASP A 124 -6.32 -10.70 -16.41
C ASP A 124 -4.82 -10.58 -16.12
N ASP A 125 -4.45 -9.69 -15.19
CA ASP A 125 -3.06 -9.50 -14.75
C ASP A 125 -2.50 -10.77 -14.09
N GLN A 126 -3.24 -11.39 -13.17
CA GLN A 126 -2.83 -12.63 -12.48
C GLN A 126 -2.69 -13.79 -13.49
N VAL A 127 -3.61 -13.87 -14.45
CA VAL A 127 -3.56 -14.87 -15.53
C VAL A 127 -2.33 -14.62 -16.41
N GLU A 128 -2.00 -13.38 -16.75
CA GLU A 128 -0.80 -13.04 -17.52
C GLU A 128 0.48 -13.42 -16.75
N GLU A 129 0.57 -13.08 -15.46
CA GLU A 129 1.69 -13.45 -14.59
C GLU A 129 1.86 -14.98 -14.52
N ILE A 130 0.77 -15.71 -14.30
CA ILE A 130 0.80 -17.18 -14.29
C ILE A 130 1.14 -17.76 -15.66
N SER A 131 0.69 -17.13 -16.74
CA SER A 131 1.01 -17.56 -18.10
C SER A 131 2.51 -17.47 -18.36
N LYS A 132 3.17 -16.42 -17.85
CA LYS A 132 4.63 -16.26 -17.88
C LYS A 132 5.36 -17.31 -17.02
N LEU A 133 4.81 -17.66 -15.85
CA LEU A 133 5.38 -18.70 -14.99
C LEU A 133 5.27 -20.10 -15.62
N LEU A 134 4.09 -20.41 -16.18
CA LEU A 134 3.81 -21.68 -16.85
C LEU A 134 4.64 -21.84 -18.12
N ASP A 135 4.73 -20.79 -18.95
CA ASP A 135 5.54 -20.75 -20.17
C ASP A 135 5.44 -22.05 -21.00
N ILE A 136 4.29 -22.25 -21.61
CA ILE A 136 3.88 -23.54 -22.20
C ILE A 136 4.75 -23.97 -23.39
N ASN A 137 5.51 -23.02 -23.95
CA ASN A 137 6.35 -23.19 -25.13
C ASN A 137 7.76 -23.68 -24.79
N THR A 138 8.20 -23.61 -23.54
CA THR A 138 9.53 -24.11 -23.14
C THR A 138 9.54 -25.61 -22.84
N GLY A 139 10.71 -26.24 -23.06
CA GLY A 139 10.98 -27.59 -22.58
C GLY A 139 11.05 -27.68 -21.05
N GLY A 140 11.15 -28.89 -20.52
CA GLY A 140 11.26 -29.15 -19.08
C GLY A 140 9.92 -29.21 -18.36
N VAL A 141 9.96 -29.53 -17.07
CA VAL A 141 8.78 -29.72 -16.20
C VAL A 141 8.69 -28.55 -15.23
N ARG A 142 7.54 -27.88 -15.21
CA ARG A 142 7.29 -26.75 -14.31
C ARG A 142 6.08 -27.02 -13.43
N LEU A 143 6.24 -26.78 -12.14
CA LEU A 143 5.19 -26.85 -11.14
C LEU A 143 4.95 -25.45 -10.59
N VAL A 144 3.74 -24.92 -10.79
CA VAL A 144 3.33 -23.61 -10.26
C VAL A 144 2.43 -23.83 -9.06
N LYS A 145 2.84 -23.31 -7.90
CA LYS A 145 2.13 -23.41 -6.63
C LYS A 145 1.52 -22.06 -6.26
N ILE A 146 0.20 -22.01 -6.24
CA ILE A 146 -0.57 -20.85 -5.78
C ILE A 146 -0.93 -21.04 -4.31
N TYR A 147 -0.49 -20.12 -3.47
CA TYR A 147 -0.81 -20.13 -2.05
C TYR A 147 -1.49 -18.84 -1.57
N GLY A 148 -2.20 -18.91 -0.44
CA GLY A 148 -2.86 -17.76 0.19
C GLY A 148 -4.05 -18.16 1.07
N MET A 149 -4.62 -17.18 1.78
CA MET A 149 -5.76 -17.37 2.69
C MET A 149 -6.99 -17.99 2.02
N GLY A 150 -7.83 -18.71 2.78
CA GLY A 150 -9.13 -19.20 2.32
C GLY A 150 -10.02 -18.07 1.76
N GLY A 151 -10.73 -18.33 0.66
CA GLY A 151 -11.64 -17.35 0.05
C GLY A 151 -10.99 -16.31 -0.89
N SER A 152 -9.66 -16.36 -1.09
CA SER A 152 -8.94 -15.40 -1.95
C SER A 152 -9.10 -15.61 -3.46
N GLY A 153 -9.81 -16.66 -3.91
CA GLY A 153 -10.05 -16.92 -5.34
C GLY A 153 -9.06 -17.86 -6.04
N LYS A 154 -8.18 -18.56 -5.30
CA LYS A 154 -7.18 -19.51 -5.87
C LYS A 154 -7.80 -20.57 -6.79
N THR A 155 -8.86 -21.24 -6.32
CA THR A 155 -9.59 -22.25 -7.09
C THR A 155 -10.18 -21.67 -8.38
N THR A 156 -10.72 -20.45 -8.32
CA THR A 156 -11.27 -19.75 -9.48
C THR A 156 -10.18 -19.44 -10.51
N LEU A 157 -9.03 -18.93 -10.06
CA LEU A 157 -7.88 -18.68 -10.92
C LEU A 157 -7.35 -19.97 -11.58
N ALA A 158 -7.28 -21.07 -10.81
CA ALA A 158 -6.89 -22.37 -11.35
C ALA A 158 -7.86 -22.88 -12.43
N LYS A 159 -9.18 -22.69 -12.25
CA LYS A 159 -10.19 -23.05 -13.26
C LYS A 159 -10.03 -22.22 -14.53
N VAL A 160 -9.80 -20.92 -14.42
CA VAL A 160 -9.60 -20.02 -15.57
C VAL A 160 -8.36 -20.40 -16.36
N VAL A 161 -7.23 -20.59 -15.67
CA VAL A 161 -5.96 -21.05 -16.27
C VAL A 161 -6.12 -22.42 -16.90
N PHE A 162 -6.85 -23.34 -16.26
CA PHE A 162 -7.15 -24.66 -16.83
C PHE A 162 -7.93 -24.56 -18.14
N ASN A 163 -8.98 -23.73 -18.17
CA ASN A 163 -9.80 -23.53 -19.35
C ASN A 163 -9.01 -22.91 -20.51
N LEU A 164 -8.11 -21.98 -20.23
CA LEU A 164 -7.26 -21.34 -21.24
C LEU A 164 -6.28 -22.33 -21.88
N PHE A 165 -5.61 -23.15 -21.07
CA PHE A 165 -4.47 -23.95 -21.53
C PHE A 165 -4.75 -25.42 -21.78
N SER A 166 -5.86 -25.97 -21.29
CA SER A 166 -6.22 -27.39 -21.51
C SER A 166 -6.21 -27.80 -22.99
N SER A 167 -6.58 -26.87 -23.89
CA SER A 167 -6.55 -27.07 -25.35
C SER A 167 -5.14 -27.36 -25.90
N CYS A 168 -4.09 -26.78 -25.29
CA CYS A 168 -2.70 -26.95 -25.70
C CYS A 168 -2.14 -28.35 -25.36
N PHE A 169 -2.81 -29.10 -24.49
CA PHE A 169 -2.41 -30.43 -24.03
C PHE A 169 -3.39 -31.53 -24.48
N GLY A 170 -4.40 -31.16 -25.29
CA GLY A 170 -5.37 -32.09 -25.87
C GLY A 170 -6.09 -32.95 -24.82
N LYS A 171 -5.98 -34.28 -24.96
CA LYS A 171 -6.61 -35.23 -24.03
C LYS A 171 -5.80 -35.46 -22.74
N CYS A 172 -4.58 -34.95 -22.63
CA CYS A 172 -3.66 -35.21 -21.52
C CYS A 172 -3.72 -34.12 -20.43
N CYS A 173 -4.93 -33.69 -20.07
CA CYS A 173 -5.16 -32.70 -19.04
C CYS A 173 -6.17 -33.19 -18.00
N CYS A 174 -5.92 -32.90 -16.72
CA CYS A 174 -6.74 -33.34 -15.59
C CYS A 174 -6.88 -32.24 -14.54
N PHE A 175 -8.07 -32.13 -13.96
CA PHE A 175 -8.35 -31.23 -12.84
C PHE A 175 -8.93 -32.03 -11.68
N LEU A 176 -8.17 -32.12 -10.58
CA LEU A 176 -8.61 -32.73 -9.33
C LEU A 176 -9.07 -31.64 -8.36
N GLU A 177 -10.39 -31.46 -8.28
CA GLU A 177 -11.06 -30.52 -7.36
C GLU A 177 -11.00 -31.03 -5.90
N ASP A 178 -10.80 -30.13 -4.94
CA ASP A 178 -10.90 -30.37 -3.49
C ASP A 178 -10.08 -31.57 -2.98
N VAL A 179 -8.79 -31.62 -3.31
CA VAL A 179 -7.89 -32.74 -2.96
C VAL A 179 -7.84 -32.98 -1.46
N ARG A 180 -7.78 -31.93 -0.62
CA ARG A 180 -7.83 -32.07 0.85
C ARG A 180 -9.04 -32.87 1.31
N VAL A 181 -10.24 -32.46 0.89
CA VAL A 181 -11.51 -33.06 1.35
C VAL A 181 -11.73 -34.45 0.77
N LYS A 182 -11.30 -34.70 -0.46
CA LYS A 182 -11.49 -36.01 -1.09
C LYS A 182 -10.49 -37.04 -0.58
N SER A 183 -9.23 -36.64 -0.37
CA SER A 183 -8.19 -37.55 0.13
C SER A 183 -8.42 -38.01 1.58
N SER A 184 -9.12 -37.21 2.41
CA SER A 184 -9.43 -37.57 3.79
C SER A 184 -10.56 -38.59 3.95
N ARG A 185 -11.26 -38.94 2.86
CA ARG A 185 -12.30 -39.99 2.87
C ARG A 185 -11.67 -41.37 2.81
N ILE A 186 -12.39 -42.38 3.31
CA ILE A 186 -12.00 -43.79 3.16
C ILE A 186 -11.81 -44.09 1.66
N ASN A 187 -10.64 -44.62 1.28
CA ASN A 187 -10.21 -44.88 -0.10
C ASN A 187 -10.15 -43.66 -1.04
N GLY A 188 -10.27 -42.43 -0.52
CA GLY A 188 -10.40 -41.23 -1.35
C GLY A 188 -9.17 -40.89 -2.20
N LEU A 189 -7.95 -41.23 -1.72
CA LEU A 189 -6.73 -41.12 -2.53
C LEU A 189 -6.75 -42.07 -3.75
N VAL A 190 -7.22 -43.30 -3.56
CA VAL A 190 -7.36 -44.28 -4.65
C VAL A 190 -8.36 -43.79 -5.69
N ASP A 191 -9.47 -43.17 -5.25
CA ASP A 191 -10.47 -42.59 -6.16
C ASP A 191 -9.90 -41.43 -6.98
N LEU A 192 -9.09 -40.56 -6.35
CA LEU A 192 -8.39 -39.47 -7.04
C LEU A 192 -7.37 -40.02 -8.06
N GLN A 193 -6.63 -41.08 -7.73
CA GLN A 193 -5.70 -41.76 -8.63
C GLN A 193 -6.42 -42.38 -9.84
N LYS A 194 -7.53 -43.10 -9.60
CA LYS A 194 -8.39 -43.66 -10.66
C LYS A 194 -8.91 -42.56 -11.58
N LYS A 195 -9.37 -41.44 -11.02
CA LYS A 195 -9.83 -40.28 -11.80
C LYS A 195 -8.71 -39.71 -12.67
N LEU A 196 -7.52 -39.48 -12.11
CA LEU A 196 -6.37 -38.96 -12.84
C LEU A 196 -6.02 -39.85 -14.05
N LEU A 197 -5.88 -41.16 -13.84
CA LEU A 197 -5.59 -42.13 -14.91
C LEU A 197 -6.65 -42.17 -16.01
N SER A 198 -7.93 -42.09 -15.61
CA SER A 198 -9.04 -42.08 -16.55
C SER A 198 -9.02 -40.85 -17.46
N GLU A 199 -8.69 -39.67 -16.93
CA GLU A 199 -8.70 -38.40 -17.65
C GLU A 199 -7.48 -38.20 -18.56
N ILE A 200 -6.32 -38.78 -18.21
CA ILE A 200 -5.10 -38.79 -19.05
C ILE A 200 -5.07 -39.92 -20.09
N GLY A 201 -6.16 -40.71 -20.18
CA GLY A 201 -6.40 -41.67 -21.25
C GLY A 201 -5.75 -43.05 -21.05
N HIS A 202 -5.53 -43.50 -19.81
CA HIS A 202 -4.98 -44.83 -19.49
C HIS A 202 -6.08 -45.82 -19.06
N ARG A 203 -7.01 -46.15 -19.96
CA ARG A 203 -8.24 -46.92 -19.64
C ARG A 203 -8.02 -48.39 -19.24
N ALA A 204 -6.90 -49.00 -19.61
CA ALA A 204 -6.65 -50.42 -19.34
C ALA A 204 -6.28 -50.70 -17.87
N GLY A 205 -5.84 -49.69 -17.11
CA GLY A 205 -5.32 -49.85 -15.73
C GLY A 205 -6.25 -49.41 -14.60
N THR A 206 -7.44 -48.87 -14.87
CA THR A 206 -8.31 -48.29 -13.81
C THR A 206 -9.14 -49.32 -13.03
N ARG A 207 -9.26 -50.55 -13.54
CA ARG A 207 -10.15 -51.59 -12.98
C ARG A 207 -9.50 -52.43 -11.85
N SER A 208 -8.22 -52.23 -11.54
CA SER A 208 -7.46 -53.06 -10.57
C SER A 208 -6.68 -52.26 -9.52
N ILE A 209 -7.00 -50.97 -9.33
CA ILE A 209 -6.28 -50.13 -8.35
C ILE A 209 -7.05 -50.19 -7.03
N ASP A 210 -6.64 -51.08 -6.14
CA ASP A 210 -7.20 -51.16 -4.79
C ASP A 210 -6.19 -50.68 -3.72
N GLU A 211 -4.94 -50.45 -4.13
CA GLU A 211 -3.83 -49.99 -3.28
C GLU A 211 -3.21 -48.69 -3.79
N ILE A 212 -2.88 -47.80 -2.85
CA ILE A 212 -2.35 -46.44 -3.13
C ILE A 212 -1.01 -46.50 -3.87
N ASP A 213 -0.08 -47.35 -3.42
CA ASP A 213 1.27 -47.43 -3.99
C ASP A 213 1.25 -47.96 -5.43
N TYR A 214 0.40 -48.96 -5.68
CA TYR A 214 0.18 -49.49 -7.03
C TYR A 214 -0.44 -48.41 -7.96
N GLY A 215 -1.40 -47.65 -7.45
CA GLY A 215 -1.99 -46.52 -8.17
C GLY A 215 -0.97 -45.43 -8.51
N ALA A 216 -0.11 -45.05 -7.56
CA ALA A 216 0.93 -44.05 -7.75
C ALA A 216 1.96 -44.50 -8.80
N LYS A 217 2.38 -45.78 -8.75
CA LYS A 217 3.27 -46.37 -9.76
C LYS A 217 2.65 -46.35 -11.15
N SER A 218 1.39 -46.77 -11.27
CA SER A 218 0.64 -46.78 -12.53
C SER A 218 0.49 -45.37 -13.13
N ILE A 219 0.29 -44.36 -12.28
CA ILE A 219 0.28 -42.95 -12.69
C ILE A 219 1.64 -42.53 -13.20
N GLY A 220 2.71 -42.84 -12.46
CA GLY A 220 4.07 -42.50 -12.87
C GLY A 220 4.45 -43.07 -14.24
N GLU A 221 4.12 -44.33 -14.51
CA GLU A 221 4.29 -44.97 -15.82
C GLU A 221 3.49 -44.25 -16.92
N ALA A 222 2.27 -43.79 -16.62
CA ALA A 222 1.47 -43.04 -17.58
C ALA A 222 2.00 -41.61 -17.86
N LEU A 223 2.61 -40.96 -16.86
CA LEU A 223 3.08 -39.57 -16.93
C LEU A 223 4.50 -39.42 -17.50
N CYS A 224 5.32 -40.47 -17.45
CA CYS A 224 6.71 -40.41 -17.93
C CYS A 224 6.84 -40.24 -19.45
N ASN A 225 5.80 -40.60 -20.22
CA ASN A 225 5.84 -40.61 -21.69
C ASN A 225 4.87 -39.62 -22.36
N LYS A 226 4.18 -38.78 -21.57
CA LYS A 226 3.12 -37.89 -22.07
C LYS A 226 3.30 -36.47 -21.56
N LYS A 227 3.21 -35.49 -22.47
CA LYS A 227 3.09 -34.07 -22.11
C LYS A 227 1.73 -33.85 -21.44
N VAL A 228 1.72 -33.55 -20.14
CA VAL A 228 0.48 -33.39 -19.36
C VAL A 228 0.28 -31.99 -18.80
N PHE A 229 -0.98 -31.66 -18.54
CA PHE A 229 -1.35 -30.49 -17.73
C PHE A 229 -2.29 -30.90 -16.59
N ILE A 230 -1.81 -30.86 -15.35
CA ILE A 230 -2.53 -31.37 -14.19
C ILE A 230 -2.74 -30.25 -13.17
N VAL A 231 -3.96 -30.11 -12.66
CA VAL A 231 -4.30 -29.20 -11.58
C VAL A 231 -4.70 -29.99 -10.33
N PHE A 232 -4.01 -29.76 -9.22
CA PHE A 232 -4.38 -30.20 -7.89
C PHE A 232 -4.93 -29.02 -7.10
N ASP A 233 -6.25 -29.00 -6.91
CA ASP A 233 -6.92 -27.92 -6.23
C ASP A 233 -7.10 -28.24 -4.74
N ASP A 234 -6.78 -27.27 -3.88
CA ASP A 234 -6.91 -27.32 -2.42
C ASP A 234 -6.13 -28.47 -1.77
N VAL A 235 -4.82 -28.50 -2.02
CA VAL A 235 -3.85 -29.43 -1.38
C VAL A 235 -3.44 -28.90 0.00
N ASP A 236 -3.34 -29.81 0.96
CA ASP A 236 -3.07 -29.49 2.38
C ASP A 236 -1.65 -29.89 2.83
N ASN A 237 -1.11 -31.00 2.29
CA ASN A 237 0.21 -31.50 2.68
C ASN A 237 0.97 -32.17 1.51
N ASN A 238 2.26 -32.43 1.73
CA ASN A 238 3.15 -33.04 0.72
C ASN A 238 2.77 -34.47 0.38
N GLU A 239 2.31 -35.23 1.38
CA GLU A 239 1.97 -36.64 1.24
C GLU A 239 0.85 -36.85 0.21
N GLN A 240 -0.14 -35.96 0.15
CA GLN A 240 -1.19 -35.99 -0.88
C GLN A 240 -0.60 -35.92 -2.28
N VAL A 241 0.34 -35.01 -2.54
CA VAL A 241 0.97 -34.86 -3.85
C VAL A 241 1.85 -36.06 -4.17
N GLU A 242 2.64 -36.52 -3.19
CA GLU A 242 3.51 -37.69 -3.35
C GLU A 242 2.74 -38.96 -3.64
N LYS A 243 1.60 -39.18 -2.99
CA LYS A 243 0.74 -40.34 -3.26
C LYS A 243 -0.03 -40.21 -4.58
N LEU A 244 -0.34 -39.00 -5.05
CA LEU A 244 -1.03 -38.81 -6.33
C LEU A 244 -0.13 -38.95 -7.54
N VAL A 245 1.15 -38.56 -7.43
CA VAL A 245 2.06 -38.52 -8.59
C VAL A 245 3.32 -39.37 -8.44
N GLY A 246 3.55 -39.94 -7.26
CA GLY A 246 4.73 -40.75 -6.97
C GLY A 246 6.04 -39.95 -6.95
N LYS A 247 7.17 -40.67 -6.92
CA LYS A 247 8.53 -40.11 -7.11
C LYS A 247 8.97 -40.05 -8.58
N THR A 248 8.05 -40.24 -9.52
CA THR A 248 8.39 -40.43 -10.93
C THR A 248 8.73 -39.14 -11.67
N THR A 249 9.52 -39.28 -12.74
CA THR A 249 9.88 -38.19 -13.65
C THR A 249 8.75 -37.90 -14.63
N PHE A 250 8.28 -36.67 -14.68
CA PHE A 250 7.33 -36.20 -15.69
C PHE A 250 8.03 -36.03 -17.05
N TYR A 251 7.29 -36.23 -18.13
CA TYR A 251 7.79 -35.94 -19.48
C TYR A 251 8.07 -34.45 -19.68
N SER A 252 9.11 -34.12 -20.44
CA SER A 252 9.49 -32.74 -20.79
C SER A 252 8.32 -31.99 -21.45
N GLY A 253 8.06 -30.76 -21.01
CA GLY A 253 6.90 -29.96 -21.44
C GLY A 253 5.67 -30.12 -20.54
N SER A 254 5.70 -30.97 -19.51
CA SER A 254 4.58 -31.12 -18.56
C SER A 254 4.45 -29.90 -17.65
N ARG A 255 3.19 -29.58 -17.29
CA ARG A 255 2.83 -28.46 -16.42
C ARG A 255 1.96 -28.96 -15.28
N ILE A 256 2.34 -28.65 -14.04
CA ILE A 256 1.58 -29.00 -12.85
C ILE A 256 1.18 -27.71 -12.15
N PHE A 257 -0.07 -27.63 -11.73
CA PHE A 257 -0.64 -26.49 -11.05
C PHE A 257 -1.18 -26.94 -9.71
N ILE A 258 -0.82 -26.26 -8.63
CA ILE A 258 -1.26 -26.62 -7.28
C ILE A 258 -1.84 -25.39 -6.61
N THR A 259 -3.04 -25.50 -6.07
CA THR A 259 -3.58 -24.48 -5.15
C THR A 259 -3.51 -25.02 -3.74
N THR A 260 -3.07 -24.19 -2.79
CA THR A 260 -2.95 -24.56 -1.39
C THR A 260 -3.17 -23.35 -0.48
N ARG A 261 -3.44 -23.60 0.80
CA ARG A 261 -3.42 -22.56 1.84
C ARG A 261 -2.05 -22.48 2.53
N ASN A 262 -1.20 -23.48 2.33
CA ASN A 262 0.07 -23.62 3.03
C ASN A 262 1.26 -23.48 2.06
N LYS A 263 2.06 -22.44 2.28
CA LYS A 263 3.27 -22.12 1.51
C LYS A 263 4.34 -23.22 1.59
N ASP A 264 4.39 -23.98 2.69
CA ASP A 264 5.41 -25.01 2.89
C ASP A 264 5.14 -26.31 2.11
N VAL A 265 3.97 -26.42 1.47
CA VAL A 265 3.70 -27.53 0.54
C VAL A 265 4.73 -27.48 -0.60
N LEU A 266 5.45 -28.58 -0.78
CA LEU A 266 6.52 -28.81 -1.75
C LEU A 266 7.74 -27.89 -1.60
N ARG A 267 8.10 -27.51 -0.37
CA ARG A 267 9.29 -26.66 -0.11
C ARG A 267 10.64 -27.31 -0.46
N ILE A 268 10.70 -28.64 -0.57
CA ILE A 268 11.93 -29.36 -0.93
C ILE A 268 12.08 -29.35 -2.46
N ASN A 269 13.05 -28.59 -2.97
CA ASN A 269 13.43 -28.62 -4.38
C ASN A 269 13.83 -30.04 -4.78
N ARG A 270 13.12 -30.61 -5.74
CA ARG A 270 13.52 -31.86 -6.37
C ARG A 270 14.32 -31.53 -7.63
N PRO A 271 15.50 -32.15 -7.86
CA PRO A 271 16.39 -31.79 -8.97
C PRO A 271 15.77 -31.94 -10.38
N ASN A 272 14.65 -32.65 -10.50
CA ASN A 272 14.04 -33.02 -11.77
C ASN A 272 12.94 -32.06 -12.28
N TYR A 273 12.56 -31.03 -11.52
CA TYR A 273 11.54 -30.05 -11.95
C TYR A 273 11.63 -28.70 -11.21
N GLN A 274 11.26 -27.63 -11.90
CA GLN A 274 11.26 -26.26 -11.34
C GLN A 274 9.95 -25.99 -10.59
N ILE A 275 10.05 -25.63 -9.30
CA ILE A 275 8.92 -25.23 -8.46
C ILE A 275 8.86 -23.69 -8.43
N LEU A 276 7.73 -23.12 -8.83
CA LEU A 276 7.49 -21.69 -8.90
C LEU A 276 6.34 -21.33 -7.97
N ASP A 277 6.63 -20.50 -6.98
CA ASP A 277 5.65 -20.06 -5.99
C ASP A 277 4.96 -18.76 -6.43
N TYR A 278 3.64 -18.71 -6.29
CA TYR A 278 2.82 -17.53 -6.56
C TYR A 278 1.89 -17.26 -5.37
N GLU A 279 2.09 -16.11 -4.73
CA GLU A 279 1.21 -15.67 -3.64
C GLU A 279 -0.03 -14.97 -4.20
N MET A 280 -1.22 -15.39 -3.77
CA MET A 280 -2.46 -14.79 -4.23
C MET A 280 -2.60 -13.36 -3.69
N LYS A 281 -2.54 -12.38 -4.60
CA LYS A 281 -2.70 -10.95 -4.31
C LYS A 281 -4.13 -10.60 -3.88
N MET A 282 -4.28 -9.56 -3.07
CA MET A 282 -5.59 -8.99 -2.72
C MET A 282 -6.23 -8.34 -3.94
N MET A 283 -7.57 -8.39 -4.01
CA MET A 283 -8.34 -7.73 -5.06
C MET A 283 -8.23 -6.21 -4.93
N SER A 284 -8.12 -5.51 -6.07
CA SER A 284 -8.12 -4.04 -6.08
C SER A 284 -9.49 -3.50 -5.62
N ILE A 285 -9.53 -2.26 -5.16
CA ILE A 285 -10.79 -1.63 -4.72
C ILE A 285 -11.78 -1.56 -5.89
N ASP A 286 -11.31 -1.19 -7.08
CA ASP A 286 -12.18 -1.07 -8.26
C ASP A 286 -12.81 -2.41 -8.67
N HIS A 287 -12.00 -3.49 -8.71
CA HIS A 287 -12.50 -4.82 -9.00
C HIS A 287 -13.43 -5.35 -7.90
N ALA A 288 -13.19 -5.00 -6.64
CA ALA A 288 -14.05 -5.36 -5.52
C ALA A 288 -15.42 -4.65 -5.58
N LEU A 289 -15.43 -3.37 -5.98
CA LEU A 289 -16.66 -2.60 -6.22
C LEU A 289 -17.45 -3.18 -7.38
N GLU A 290 -16.79 -3.53 -8.48
CA GLU A 290 -17.42 -4.15 -9.64
C GLU A 290 -18.00 -5.53 -9.29
N LEU A 291 -17.25 -6.37 -8.57
CA LEU A 291 -17.71 -7.70 -8.15
C LEU A 291 -18.95 -7.60 -7.24
N LEU A 292 -18.90 -6.75 -6.21
CA LEU A 292 -20.04 -6.53 -5.34
C LEU A 292 -21.23 -5.95 -6.10
N GLY A 293 -20.97 -5.01 -7.02
CA GLY A 293 -21.97 -4.39 -7.87
C GLY A 293 -22.72 -5.41 -8.73
N ARG A 294 -21.99 -6.35 -9.34
CA ARG A 294 -22.57 -7.43 -10.15
C ARG A 294 -23.45 -8.34 -9.33
N HIS A 295 -23.00 -8.77 -8.16
CA HIS A 295 -23.77 -9.68 -7.32
C HIS A 295 -24.95 -9.01 -6.61
N ALA A 296 -24.89 -7.70 -6.35
CA ALA A 296 -25.94 -6.98 -5.63
C ALA A 296 -26.95 -6.27 -6.54
N PHE A 297 -26.56 -5.89 -7.76
CA PHE A 297 -27.37 -5.05 -8.67
C PHE A 297 -27.42 -5.53 -10.13
N ASP A 298 -26.76 -6.64 -10.48
CA ASP A 298 -26.56 -7.09 -11.88
C ASP A 298 -25.90 -6.01 -12.78
N ARG A 299 -25.03 -5.16 -12.22
CA ARG A 299 -24.35 -4.06 -12.93
C ARG A 299 -22.91 -3.89 -12.47
N ASP A 300 -22.05 -3.40 -13.38
CA ASP A 300 -20.64 -3.11 -13.07
C ASP A 300 -20.47 -1.95 -12.05
N SER A 301 -21.48 -1.11 -11.85
CA SER A 301 -21.46 0.01 -10.92
C SER A 301 -22.76 0.13 -10.12
N PRO A 302 -22.70 0.46 -8.82
CA PRO A 302 -23.89 0.64 -7.99
C PRO A 302 -24.66 1.93 -8.33
N PRO A 303 -25.96 2.01 -8.01
CA PRO A 303 -26.72 3.25 -8.04
C PRO A 303 -26.12 4.33 -7.14
N ASP A 304 -26.33 5.61 -7.47
CA ASP A 304 -25.72 6.74 -6.75
C ASP A 304 -26.00 6.72 -5.24
N ASP A 305 -27.25 6.45 -4.85
CA ASP A 305 -27.67 6.41 -3.45
C ASP A 305 -27.01 5.28 -2.64
N TYR A 306 -26.43 4.26 -3.30
CA TYR A 306 -25.78 3.12 -2.66
C TYR A 306 -24.26 3.19 -2.70
N LYS A 307 -23.65 4.17 -3.41
CA LYS A 307 -22.20 4.24 -3.62
C LYS A 307 -21.40 4.18 -2.32
N ASP A 308 -21.82 4.94 -1.30
CA ASP A 308 -21.10 5.00 -0.03
C ASP A 308 -21.28 3.74 0.81
N LEU A 309 -22.47 3.12 0.78
CA LEU A 309 -22.73 1.84 1.44
C LEU A 309 -21.91 0.71 0.81
N VAL A 310 -21.88 0.64 -0.52
CA VAL A 310 -21.11 -0.36 -1.28
C VAL A 310 -19.62 -0.23 -0.97
N ARG A 311 -19.08 1.00 -0.97
CA ARG A 311 -17.69 1.26 -0.56
C ARG A 311 -17.42 0.79 0.88
N GLN A 312 -18.29 1.13 1.83
CA GLN A 312 -18.14 0.72 3.22
C GLN A 312 -18.19 -0.81 3.39
N ILE A 313 -19.04 -1.52 2.65
CA ILE A 313 -19.08 -2.99 2.65
C ILE A 313 -17.80 -3.58 2.02
N VAL A 314 -17.30 -3.01 0.91
CA VAL A 314 -16.02 -3.44 0.33
C VAL A 314 -14.88 -3.32 1.33
N TYR A 315 -14.84 -2.24 2.11
CA TYR A 315 -13.87 -2.10 3.20
C TYR A 315 -14.11 -3.10 4.34
N ALA A 316 -15.35 -3.28 4.79
CA ALA A 316 -15.68 -4.20 5.88
C ALA A 316 -15.36 -5.67 5.55
N THR A 317 -15.52 -6.06 4.28
CA THR A 317 -15.18 -7.41 3.79
C THR A 317 -13.68 -7.63 3.56
N GLY A 318 -12.85 -6.60 3.76
CA GLY A 318 -11.42 -6.64 3.50
C GLY A 318 -11.08 -6.95 2.04
N ARG A 319 -12.00 -6.71 1.09
CA ARG A 319 -11.85 -7.02 -0.35
C ARG A 319 -11.64 -8.51 -0.64
N LEU A 320 -12.14 -9.40 0.21
CA LEU A 320 -12.08 -10.84 -0.01
C LEU A 320 -13.13 -11.25 -1.06
N PRO A 321 -12.75 -11.83 -2.22
CA PRO A 321 -13.70 -12.09 -3.31
C PRO A 321 -14.90 -12.95 -2.89
N LEU A 322 -14.65 -14.00 -2.10
CA LEU A 322 -15.72 -14.85 -1.58
C LEU A 322 -16.69 -14.09 -0.67
N ALA A 323 -16.19 -13.14 0.13
CA ALA A 323 -17.04 -12.33 0.99
C ALA A 323 -17.95 -11.41 0.17
N LEU A 324 -17.39 -10.76 -0.84
CA LEU A 324 -18.12 -9.85 -1.73
C LEU A 324 -19.23 -10.58 -2.51
N GLU A 325 -18.94 -11.77 -3.03
CA GLU A 325 -19.93 -12.61 -3.73
C GLU A 325 -21.10 -12.99 -2.82
N LEU A 326 -20.81 -13.49 -1.60
CA LEU A 326 -21.84 -13.92 -0.65
C LEU A 326 -22.70 -12.75 -0.17
N ILE A 327 -22.07 -11.64 0.21
CA ILE A 327 -22.76 -10.46 0.73
C ILE A 327 -23.54 -9.74 -0.37
N GLY A 328 -22.97 -9.63 -1.58
CA GLY A 328 -23.67 -9.06 -2.72
C GLY A 328 -24.94 -9.85 -3.04
N SER A 329 -24.81 -11.18 -3.11
CA SER A 329 -25.94 -12.06 -3.37
C SER A 329 -27.00 -12.00 -2.26
N PHE A 330 -26.58 -11.86 -0.99
CA PHE A 330 -27.50 -11.68 0.14
C PHE A 330 -28.25 -10.33 0.11
N LEU A 331 -27.62 -9.28 -0.42
CA LEU A 331 -28.16 -7.93 -0.50
C LEU A 331 -28.91 -7.65 -1.81
N TYR A 332 -28.94 -8.62 -2.73
CA TYR A 332 -29.66 -8.55 -3.99
C TYR A 332 -31.14 -8.18 -3.77
N HIS A 333 -31.59 -7.09 -4.40
CA HIS A 333 -32.93 -6.49 -4.25
C HIS A 333 -33.35 -6.09 -2.82
N LYS A 334 -32.40 -5.88 -1.90
CA LYS A 334 -32.71 -5.41 -0.53
C LYS A 334 -32.68 -3.88 -0.39
N PRO A 335 -33.53 -3.29 0.48
CA PRO A 335 -33.54 -1.86 0.73
C PRO A 335 -32.31 -1.40 1.52
N GLN A 336 -31.99 -0.10 1.46
CA GLN A 336 -30.82 0.49 2.13
C GLN A 336 -30.71 0.20 3.62
N ASP A 337 -31.83 0.07 4.33
CA ASP A 337 -31.80 -0.23 5.77
C ASP A 337 -31.23 -1.64 6.04
N SER A 338 -31.52 -2.62 5.19
CA SER A 338 -30.89 -3.94 5.26
C SER A 338 -29.40 -3.89 4.94
N TRP A 339 -28.96 -2.98 4.06
CA TRP A 339 -27.54 -2.75 3.78
C TRP A 339 -26.82 -2.17 5.00
N LYS A 340 -27.42 -1.18 5.68
CA LYS A 340 -26.89 -0.59 6.91
C LYS A 340 -26.79 -1.64 8.03
N GLU A 341 -27.84 -2.43 8.23
CA GLU A 341 -27.85 -3.50 9.23
C GLU A 341 -26.77 -4.57 8.93
N THR A 342 -26.62 -4.94 7.66
CA THR A 342 -25.60 -5.91 7.23
C THR A 342 -24.20 -5.34 7.43
N LEU A 343 -23.97 -4.07 7.11
CA LEU A 343 -22.71 -3.38 7.35
C LEU A 343 -22.37 -3.35 8.85
N ASP A 344 -23.34 -3.07 9.71
CA ASP A 344 -23.13 -3.06 11.16
C ASP A 344 -22.83 -4.46 11.73
N LYS A 345 -23.43 -5.52 11.15
CA LYS A 345 -23.08 -6.92 11.46
C LYS A 345 -21.64 -7.24 11.01
N LEU A 346 -21.26 -6.86 9.80
CA LEU A 346 -19.93 -7.13 9.23
C LEU A 346 -18.81 -6.40 9.97
N ARG A 347 -19.10 -5.21 10.53
CA ARG A 347 -18.15 -4.49 11.41
C ARG A 347 -17.83 -5.24 12.69
N ARG A 348 -18.70 -6.17 13.11
CA ARG A 348 -18.53 -6.96 14.34
C ARG A 348 -17.87 -8.30 14.07
N ALA A 349 -18.34 -9.02 13.05
CA ALA A 349 -17.92 -10.38 12.75
C ALA A 349 -18.01 -10.70 11.24
N PRO A 350 -17.21 -11.65 10.73
CA PRO A 350 -17.39 -12.18 9.39
C PRO A 350 -18.74 -12.88 9.21
N HIS A 351 -19.26 -12.88 7.98
CA HIS A 351 -20.46 -13.65 7.63
C HIS A 351 -20.24 -15.17 7.90
N GLU A 352 -21.30 -15.89 8.31
CA GLU A 352 -21.22 -17.29 8.75
C GLU A 352 -20.52 -18.23 7.75
N ASP A 353 -20.83 -18.09 6.46
CA ASP A 353 -20.19 -18.88 5.41
C ASP A 353 -18.68 -18.60 5.26
N ILE A 354 -18.27 -17.34 5.46
CA ILE A 354 -16.85 -16.94 5.45
C ILE A 354 -16.18 -17.51 6.70
N PHE A 355 -16.84 -17.39 7.86
CA PHE A 355 -16.38 -17.90 9.14
C PHE A 355 -16.06 -19.39 9.02
N GLY A 356 -16.97 -20.20 8.47
CA GLY A 356 -16.72 -21.63 8.24
C GLY A 356 -15.53 -21.92 7.32
N LYS A 357 -15.30 -21.10 6.29
CA LYS A 357 -14.16 -21.28 5.37
C LYS A 357 -12.82 -20.88 5.98
N LEU A 358 -12.78 -19.86 6.84
CA LEU A 358 -11.57 -19.45 7.58
C LEU A 358 -11.26 -20.43 8.71
N LYS A 359 -12.29 -20.95 9.39
CA LYS A 359 -12.18 -21.91 10.49
C LYS A 359 -11.42 -23.18 10.15
N ILE A 360 -11.50 -23.66 8.91
CA ILE A 360 -10.72 -24.82 8.43
C ILE A 360 -9.22 -24.66 8.70
N SER A 361 -8.66 -23.45 8.49
CA SER A 361 -7.24 -23.20 8.70
C SER A 361 -6.87 -23.03 10.17
N TYR A 362 -7.82 -22.58 11.00
CA TYR A 362 -7.63 -22.42 12.44
C TYR A 362 -7.73 -23.76 13.19
N ASP A 363 -8.69 -24.60 12.81
CA ASP A 363 -8.89 -25.92 13.44
C ASP A 363 -7.72 -26.89 13.17
N ALA A 364 -6.90 -26.61 12.14
CA ALA A 364 -5.68 -27.37 11.85
C ALA A 364 -4.46 -26.97 12.70
N LEU A 365 -4.55 -25.88 13.46
CA LEU A 365 -3.47 -25.39 14.33
C LEU A 365 -3.45 -26.17 15.66
N THR A 366 -2.27 -26.29 16.28
CA THR A 366 -2.17 -26.80 17.66
C THR A 366 -2.75 -25.79 18.66
N SER A 367 -3.03 -26.24 19.89
CA SER A 367 -3.53 -25.38 20.96
C SER A 367 -2.67 -24.13 21.18
N GLU A 368 -1.35 -24.26 21.16
CA GLU A 368 -0.39 -23.16 21.38
C GLU A 368 -0.43 -22.16 20.22
N GLN A 369 -0.49 -22.67 18.99
CA GLN A 369 -0.58 -21.87 17.77
C GLN A 369 -1.90 -21.09 17.70
N GLN A 370 -3.00 -21.71 18.14
CA GLN A 370 -4.30 -21.05 18.28
C GLN A 370 -4.23 -19.90 19.28
N GLN A 371 -3.55 -20.08 20.43
CA GLN A 371 -3.37 -18.99 21.39
C GLN A 371 -2.58 -17.82 20.81
N ILE A 372 -1.50 -18.10 20.07
CA ILE A 372 -0.72 -17.07 19.36
C ILE A 372 -1.59 -16.34 18.33
N PHE A 373 -2.35 -17.08 17.51
CA PHE A 373 -3.25 -16.49 16.50
C PHE A 373 -4.27 -15.53 17.13
N LEU A 374 -4.93 -15.96 18.21
CA LEU A 374 -5.92 -15.15 18.91
C LEU A 374 -5.29 -13.94 19.61
N ASP A 375 -4.10 -14.07 20.21
CA ASP A 375 -3.37 -12.95 20.81
C ASP A 375 -3.04 -11.87 19.75
N ILE A 376 -2.63 -12.29 18.55
CA ILE A 376 -2.39 -11.37 17.43
C ILE A 376 -3.69 -10.69 17.01
N ALA A 377 -4.75 -11.45 16.74
CA ALA A 377 -6.04 -10.92 16.27
C ALA A 377 -6.66 -9.89 17.26
N CYS A 378 -6.50 -10.12 18.55
CA CYS A 378 -7.06 -9.24 19.59
C CYS A 378 -6.16 -8.04 19.89
N PHE A 379 -4.84 -8.21 20.03
CA PHE A 379 -3.97 -7.22 20.68
C PHE A 379 -2.74 -6.77 19.89
N PHE A 380 -2.16 -7.62 19.03
CA PHE A 380 -0.80 -7.37 18.51
C PHE A 380 -0.72 -6.96 17.03
N ILE A 381 -1.84 -6.70 16.35
CA ILE A 381 -1.78 -6.15 14.98
C ILE A 381 -1.07 -4.79 15.00
N GLY A 382 0.00 -4.65 14.21
CA GLY A 382 0.83 -3.44 14.14
C GLY A 382 1.90 -3.32 15.23
N GLU A 383 1.94 -4.24 16.20
CA GLU A 383 2.95 -4.27 17.27
C GLU A 383 4.22 -5.02 16.81
N ASP A 384 5.36 -4.71 17.43
CA ASP A 384 6.64 -5.41 17.17
C ASP A 384 6.57 -6.87 17.65
N LYS A 385 6.96 -7.81 16.78
CA LYS A 385 6.79 -9.24 17.06
C LYS A 385 7.64 -9.75 18.22
N MET A 386 8.77 -9.12 18.51
CA MET A 386 9.75 -9.66 19.43
C MET A 386 9.30 -9.51 20.89
N ASN A 387 8.59 -8.43 21.22
CA ASN A 387 7.97 -8.31 22.54
C ASN A 387 6.97 -9.46 22.76
N ALA A 388 6.09 -9.74 21.80
CA ALA A 388 5.17 -10.88 21.90
C ALA A 388 5.88 -12.25 22.00
N ILE A 389 6.98 -12.45 21.27
CA ILE A 389 7.80 -13.67 21.36
C ILE A 389 8.32 -13.90 22.78
N TYR A 390 8.74 -12.87 23.50
CA TYR A 390 9.21 -13.04 24.89
C TYR A 390 8.11 -13.56 25.82
N MET A 391 6.90 -12.99 25.70
CA MET A 391 5.74 -13.44 26.47
C MET A 391 5.41 -14.90 26.13
N TRP A 392 5.28 -15.22 24.85
CA TRP A 392 4.91 -16.57 24.41
C TRP A 392 5.96 -17.62 24.73
N LYS A 393 7.25 -17.28 24.74
CA LYS A 393 8.32 -18.19 25.18
C LYS A 393 8.17 -18.55 26.66
N ASP A 394 7.90 -17.58 27.54
CA ASP A 394 7.71 -17.87 28.98
C ASP A 394 6.33 -18.51 29.27
N CYS A 395 5.38 -18.43 28.34
CA CYS A 395 4.14 -19.20 28.34
C CYS A 395 4.27 -20.60 27.69
N GLU A 396 5.46 -20.99 27.22
CA GLU A 396 5.72 -22.27 26.54
C GLU A 396 4.88 -22.50 25.26
N PHE A 397 4.55 -21.42 24.53
CA PHE A 397 3.79 -21.52 23.27
C PHE A 397 4.64 -21.79 22.03
N PHE A 398 5.95 -21.99 22.18
CA PHE A 398 6.89 -22.26 21.08
C PHE A 398 6.78 -21.27 19.90
N PRO A 399 6.90 -19.95 20.14
CA PRO A 399 6.50 -18.94 19.15
C PRO A 399 7.30 -18.93 17.85
N ASN A 400 8.54 -19.44 17.83
CA ASN A 400 9.30 -19.53 16.58
C ASN A 400 8.59 -20.45 15.58
N THR A 401 8.36 -21.72 15.98
CA THR A 401 7.62 -22.69 15.16
C THR A 401 6.18 -22.24 14.93
N GLY A 402 5.53 -21.67 15.96
CA GLY A 402 4.15 -21.20 15.85
C GLY A 402 3.98 -20.09 14.82
N LEU A 403 4.84 -19.07 14.83
CA LEU A 403 4.80 -17.99 13.84
C LEU A 403 5.15 -18.50 12.44
N ASP A 404 6.13 -19.40 12.29
CA ASP A 404 6.47 -20.00 11.00
C ASP A 404 5.26 -20.73 10.39
N VAL A 405 4.49 -21.48 11.20
CA VAL A 405 3.27 -22.15 10.75
C VAL A 405 2.19 -21.15 10.36
N LEU A 406 1.93 -20.13 11.19
CA LEU A 406 0.91 -19.11 10.89
C LEU A 406 1.23 -18.31 9.61
N ILE A 407 2.50 -17.97 9.39
CA ILE A 407 2.97 -17.31 8.16
C ILE A 407 2.80 -18.27 6.97
N SER A 408 3.21 -19.53 7.12
CA SER A 408 3.13 -20.51 6.05
C SER A 408 1.68 -20.80 5.64
N MET A 409 0.75 -20.82 6.59
CA MET A 409 -0.69 -20.94 6.34
C MET A 409 -1.34 -19.63 5.84
N SER A 410 -0.56 -18.57 5.60
CA SER A 410 -1.03 -17.26 5.16
C SER A 410 -2.06 -16.62 6.11
N LEU A 411 -1.97 -16.93 7.41
CA LEU A 411 -2.84 -16.37 8.45
C LEU A 411 -2.33 -15.02 8.98
N ILE A 412 -1.01 -14.82 8.96
CA ILE A 412 -0.36 -13.56 9.32
C ILE A 412 0.77 -13.25 8.35
N LYS A 413 1.24 -12.02 8.36
CA LYS A 413 2.48 -11.58 7.73
C LYS A 413 3.29 -10.76 8.72
N ILE A 414 4.62 -10.75 8.53
CA ILE A 414 5.49 -9.78 9.18
C ILE A 414 5.84 -8.74 8.11
N VAL A 415 5.43 -7.50 8.34
CA VAL A 415 5.71 -6.38 7.41
C VAL A 415 7.04 -5.72 7.76
N GLU A 416 7.43 -4.74 6.96
CA GLU A 416 8.61 -3.90 7.22
C GLU A 416 8.58 -3.34 8.65
N ASN A 417 9.74 -3.24 9.28
CA ASN A 417 9.93 -2.93 10.71
C ASN A 417 9.48 -4.00 11.70
N ASN A 418 9.42 -5.27 11.28
CA ASN A 418 9.24 -6.42 12.18
C ASN A 418 7.88 -6.45 12.93
N LYS A 419 6.86 -5.80 12.34
CA LYS A 419 5.51 -5.68 12.90
C LYS A 419 4.57 -6.77 12.38
N PHE A 420 3.61 -7.17 13.21
CA PHE A 420 2.55 -8.08 12.78
C PHE A 420 1.55 -7.40 11.84
N TRP A 421 1.17 -8.11 10.79
CA TRP A 421 0.05 -7.78 9.93
C TRP A 421 -0.88 -8.99 9.83
N MET A 422 -2.18 -8.75 9.95
CA MET A 422 -3.22 -9.76 9.79
C MET A 422 -4.33 -9.14 8.94
N HIS A 423 -4.89 -9.92 8.01
CA HIS A 423 -6.00 -9.49 7.18
C HIS A 423 -7.24 -9.18 8.05
N ASP A 424 -8.00 -8.13 7.72
CA ASP A 424 -9.17 -7.68 8.51
C ASP A 424 -10.18 -8.82 8.77
N GLN A 425 -10.53 -9.59 7.75
CA GLN A 425 -11.40 -10.78 7.91
C GLN A 425 -10.82 -11.85 8.86
N LEU A 426 -9.50 -12.03 8.95
CA LEU A 426 -8.87 -12.95 9.90
C LEU A 426 -8.86 -12.37 11.32
N ARG A 427 -8.63 -11.06 11.45
CA ARG A 427 -8.74 -10.35 12.72
C ARG A 427 -10.14 -10.50 13.29
N ASP A 428 -11.15 -10.19 12.48
CA ASP A 428 -12.54 -10.20 12.91
C ASP A 428 -13.02 -11.64 13.14
N PHE A 429 -12.52 -12.61 12.37
CA PHE A 429 -12.69 -14.04 12.64
C PHE A 429 -12.11 -14.47 13.99
N GLY A 430 -10.87 -14.09 14.29
CA GLY A 430 -10.23 -14.43 15.58
C GLY A 430 -10.95 -13.80 16.77
N ARG A 431 -11.42 -12.56 16.62
CA ARG A 431 -12.24 -11.88 17.64
C ARG A 431 -13.59 -12.56 17.84
N GLU A 432 -14.21 -13.02 16.75
CA GLU A 432 -15.49 -13.74 16.82
C GLU A 432 -15.35 -15.12 17.48
N ILE A 433 -14.25 -15.84 17.26
CA ILE A 433 -13.97 -17.09 18.00
C ILE A 433 -14.03 -16.85 19.51
N VAL A 434 -13.41 -15.77 19.99
CA VAL A 434 -13.41 -15.46 21.43
C VAL A 434 -14.81 -15.09 21.92
N ARG A 435 -15.60 -14.36 21.12
CA ARG A 435 -17.00 -14.06 21.49
C ARG A 435 -17.88 -15.31 21.56
N GLN A 436 -17.64 -16.30 20.71
CA GLN A 436 -18.36 -17.56 20.72
C GLN A 436 -18.07 -18.44 21.96
N GLU A 437 -16.98 -18.18 22.69
CA GLU A 437 -16.73 -18.87 23.96
C GLU A 437 -17.85 -18.61 24.97
N ASN A 438 -18.35 -17.37 25.01
CA ASN A 438 -19.59 -17.01 25.71
C ASN A 438 -20.18 -15.70 25.12
N PRO A 439 -21.25 -15.78 24.31
CA PRO A 439 -21.83 -14.60 23.66
C PRO A 439 -22.57 -13.65 24.60
N THR A 440 -23.03 -14.14 25.76
CA THR A 440 -23.88 -13.36 26.68
C THR A 440 -23.10 -12.79 27.85
N ASN A 441 -21.93 -13.34 28.17
CA ASN A 441 -21.12 -12.89 29.29
C ASN A 441 -19.65 -12.70 28.88
N PRO A 442 -19.21 -11.45 28.62
CA PRO A 442 -17.82 -11.17 28.29
C PRO A 442 -16.82 -11.58 29.38
N ASN A 443 -17.27 -11.69 30.63
CA ASN A 443 -16.42 -12.18 31.73
C ASN A 443 -16.03 -13.65 31.55
N GLU A 444 -16.73 -14.43 30.73
CA GLU A 444 -16.37 -15.83 30.47
C GLU A 444 -15.53 -16.04 29.21
N GLN A 445 -15.11 -14.96 28.55
CA GLN A 445 -14.25 -15.01 27.38
C GLN A 445 -12.77 -15.04 27.78
N SER A 446 -11.94 -15.68 26.96
CA SER A 446 -10.50 -15.79 27.21
C SER A 446 -9.74 -14.47 27.02
N ARG A 447 -10.27 -13.55 26.20
CA ARG A 447 -9.66 -12.26 25.89
C ARG A 447 -10.71 -11.16 25.93
N ILE A 448 -10.36 -10.02 26.50
CA ILE A 448 -11.21 -8.83 26.55
C ILE A 448 -10.39 -7.66 26.00
N TRP A 449 -10.91 -6.98 24.97
CA TRP A 449 -10.22 -5.84 24.32
C TRP A 449 -11.13 -4.61 24.12
N ASN A 450 -12.42 -4.73 24.42
CA ASN A 450 -13.38 -3.63 24.34
C ASN A 450 -13.74 -3.10 25.74
N TRP A 451 -13.78 -1.77 25.88
CA TRP A 451 -14.22 -1.10 27.09
C TRP A 451 -15.65 -1.47 27.53
N GLU A 452 -16.57 -1.64 26.58
CA GLU A 452 -17.97 -2.00 26.88
C GLU A 452 -18.06 -3.42 27.45
N GLU A 453 -17.36 -4.37 26.84
CA GLU A 453 -17.23 -5.75 27.31
C GLU A 453 -16.59 -5.80 28.72
N PHE A 454 -15.56 -4.99 28.96
CA PHE A 454 -14.94 -4.87 30.28
C PHE A 454 -15.91 -4.27 31.33
N LEU A 455 -16.67 -3.23 30.99
CA LEU A 455 -17.65 -2.63 31.89
C LEU A 455 -18.79 -3.59 32.23
N GLU A 456 -19.28 -4.35 31.25
CA GLU A 456 -20.30 -5.36 31.47
C GLU A 456 -19.79 -6.47 32.39
N ALA A 457 -18.56 -6.93 32.15
CA ALA A 457 -17.90 -7.92 32.98
C ALA A 457 -17.67 -7.43 34.43
N THR A 458 -17.44 -6.13 34.64
CA THR A 458 -17.20 -5.55 35.98
C THR A 458 -18.49 -5.18 36.71
N ARG A 459 -19.55 -4.75 36.03
CA ARG A 459 -20.82 -4.30 36.63
C ARG A 459 -21.75 -5.44 37.07
N THR A 460 -21.74 -6.58 36.38
CA THR A 460 -22.65 -7.71 36.63
C THR A 460 -22.41 -8.41 37.97
N ASN A 461 -21.23 -8.25 38.58
CA ASN A 461 -20.82 -9.00 39.78
C ASN A 461 -20.74 -8.13 41.06
N LYS A 462 -21.69 -7.20 41.26
CA LYS A 462 -21.73 -6.39 42.50
C LYS A 462 -22.13 -7.17 43.76
N SER A 463 -22.65 -8.40 43.66
CA SER A 463 -23.17 -9.15 44.82
C SER A 463 -22.20 -10.19 45.41
N HIS A 464 -21.27 -10.78 44.64
CA HIS A 464 -20.18 -11.63 45.16
C HIS A 464 -18.97 -11.62 44.20
N LEU A 465 -17.80 -11.19 44.68
CA LEU A 465 -16.53 -11.22 43.94
C LEU A 465 -16.01 -12.68 43.81
N GLN A 466 -16.54 -13.44 42.85
CA GLN A 466 -15.97 -14.75 42.48
C GLN A 466 -14.73 -14.57 41.60
N MET A 467 -13.70 -15.40 41.84
CA MET A 467 -12.47 -15.43 41.03
C MET A 467 -12.78 -15.92 39.61
N ASN A 468 -12.13 -15.32 38.62
CA ASN A 468 -12.31 -15.63 37.22
C ASN A 468 -11.05 -16.27 36.63
N GLN A 469 -11.18 -17.53 36.23
CA GLN A 469 -10.11 -18.34 35.67
C GLN A 469 -10.13 -18.40 34.13
N LYS A 470 -11.15 -17.85 33.46
CA LYS A 470 -11.26 -17.93 32.00
C LYS A 470 -10.49 -16.83 31.29
N VAL A 471 -10.55 -15.58 31.78
CA VAL A 471 -9.87 -14.44 31.16
C VAL A 471 -8.36 -14.57 31.33
N GLN A 472 -7.66 -14.57 30.20
CA GLN A 472 -6.20 -14.73 30.10
C GLN A 472 -5.50 -13.49 29.56
N ALA A 473 -6.19 -12.62 28.81
CA ALA A 473 -5.61 -11.37 28.34
C ALA A 473 -6.63 -10.23 28.34
N LEU A 474 -6.18 -9.06 28.79
CA LEU A 474 -7.03 -7.88 28.98
C LEU A 474 -6.34 -6.65 28.38
N SER A 475 -7.04 -5.96 27.47
CA SER A 475 -6.64 -4.65 26.97
C SER A 475 -7.79 -3.67 27.13
N VAL A 476 -7.53 -2.53 27.75
CA VAL A 476 -8.54 -1.49 27.97
C VAL A 476 -7.97 -0.14 27.60
N ASP A 477 -8.64 0.56 26.68
CA ASP A 477 -8.31 1.91 26.26
C ASP A 477 -9.58 2.76 26.04
N ILE A 478 -9.62 3.96 26.62
CA ILE A 478 -10.77 4.89 26.55
C ILE A 478 -10.54 6.01 25.51
N SER A 479 -9.76 5.78 24.45
CA SER A 479 -9.56 6.79 23.37
C SER A 479 -10.82 7.42 22.81
N SER A 480 -11.89 6.63 22.70
CA SER A 480 -13.04 6.93 21.87
C SER A 480 -14.16 7.66 22.62
N ARG A 481 -13.94 8.09 23.87
CA ARG A 481 -14.98 8.74 24.68
C ARG A 481 -14.55 10.12 25.19
N SER A 482 -15.51 11.02 25.27
CA SER A 482 -15.37 12.35 25.87
C SER A 482 -15.07 12.25 27.36
N SER A 483 -13.86 12.66 27.75
CA SER A 483 -13.45 13.36 28.98
C SER A 483 -14.01 12.94 30.36
N ARG A 484 -14.59 11.76 30.53
CA ARG A 484 -14.91 11.23 31.87
C ARG A 484 -13.72 10.44 32.41
N ASP A 485 -13.14 10.89 33.52
CA ASP A 485 -12.20 10.12 34.32
C ASP A 485 -12.88 8.83 34.79
N VAL A 486 -12.61 7.72 34.12
CA VAL A 486 -13.10 6.43 34.60
C VAL A 486 -12.18 5.90 35.68
N ILE A 487 -12.78 5.62 36.83
CA ILE A 487 -12.13 5.07 38.01
C ILE A 487 -12.38 3.56 38.06
N ILE A 488 -11.30 2.78 38.12
CA ILE A 488 -11.31 1.32 38.34
C ILE A 488 -10.69 1.04 39.71
N GLN A 489 -11.27 0.12 40.48
CA GLN A 489 -10.66 -0.36 41.73
C GLN A 489 -9.71 -1.53 41.45
N SER A 490 -8.55 -1.60 42.12
CA SER A 490 -7.56 -2.67 41.87
C SER A 490 -8.15 -4.09 41.99
N LYS A 491 -9.06 -4.29 42.94
CA LYS A 491 -9.81 -5.54 43.18
C LYS A 491 -10.57 -6.06 41.97
N GLU A 492 -10.99 -5.17 41.05
CA GLU A 492 -11.72 -5.53 39.83
C GLU A 492 -10.81 -6.20 38.79
N ILE A 493 -9.50 -5.93 38.84
CA ILE A 493 -8.47 -6.55 37.99
C ILE A 493 -7.89 -7.81 38.67
N GLU A 494 -7.70 -7.77 39.99
CA GLU A 494 -7.14 -8.89 40.77
C GLU A 494 -7.94 -10.19 40.66
N ARG A 495 -9.23 -10.13 40.34
CA ARG A 495 -10.07 -11.33 40.15
C ARG A 495 -9.66 -12.20 38.96
N PHE A 496 -8.87 -11.70 38.01
CA PHE A 496 -8.45 -12.42 36.80
C PHE A 496 -7.15 -13.23 37.05
N GLU A 497 -7.24 -14.31 37.82
CA GLU A 497 -6.06 -15.06 38.31
C GLU A 497 -5.15 -15.63 37.20
N HIS A 498 -5.73 -15.96 36.04
CA HIS A 498 -5.01 -16.54 34.90
C HIS A 498 -4.51 -15.52 33.86
N LEU A 499 -4.57 -14.23 34.19
CA LEU A 499 -4.14 -13.17 33.29
C LEU A 499 -2.64 -13.27 32.98
N ARG A 500 -2.28 -13.42 31.70
CA ARG A 500 -0.91 -13.37 31.17
C ARG A 500 -0.54 -12.02 30.57
N PHE A 501 -1.52 -11.27 30.06
CA PHE A 501 -1.34 -9.99 29.38
C PHE A 501 -2.29 -8.93 29.93
N LEU A 502 -1.76 -7.77 30.30
CA LEU A 502 -2.52 -6.62 30.78
C LEU A 502 -2.06 -5.33 30.09
N LYS A 503 -2.96 -4.68 29.35
CA LYS A 503 -2.75 -3.35 28.76
C LYS A 503 -3.82 -2.38 29.24
N LEU A 504 -3.44 -1.30 29.92
CA LEU A 504 -4.37 -0.27 30.40
C LEU A 504 -3.93 1.11 29.88
N ALA A 505 -4.86 1.85 29.31
CA ALA A 505 -4.62 3.16 28.74
C ALA A 505 -5.70 4.17 29.16
N ARG A 506 -5.27 5.38 29.57
CA ARG A 506 -6.16 6.53 29.87
C ARG A 506 -7.21 6.25 30.94
N LEU A 507 -6.78 5.62 32.04
CA LEU A 507 -7.63 5.17 33.15
C LEU A 507 -7.13 5.71 34.50
N THR A 508 -8.03 5.93 35.45
CA THR A 508 -7.65 6.20 36.85
C THR A 508 -7.84 4.93 37.68
N ILE A 509 -6.77 4.46 38.34
CA ILE A 509 -6.83 3.24 39.16
C ILE A 509 -6.75 3.62 40.63
N VAL A 510 -7.84 3.42 41.36
CA VAL A 510 -7.95 3.80 42.77
C VAL A 510 -7.70 2.59 43.69
N ALA A 511 -6.82 2.84 44.66
CA ALA A 511 -6.59 2.08 45.91
C ALA A 511 -5.56 0.92 45.94
N ASN A 512 -5.21 0.64 47.21
CA ASN A 512 -4.27 -0.35 47.77
C ASN A 512 -4.73 -1.79 47.54
N ALA A 513 -3.87 -2.64 47.02
CA ALA A 513 -3.50 -3.92 47.63
C ALA A 513 -2.55 -4.70 46.72
N THR A 514 -1.76 -5.55 47.35
CA THR A 514 -0.89 -6.53 46.72
C THR A 514 -1.52 -7.90 46.83
N ASN A 515 -1.68 -8.58 45.70
CA ASN A 515 -1.05 -9.87 45.39
C ASN A 515 -1.93 -10.70 44.44
N HIS A 516 -1.26 -11.52 43.63
CA HIS A 516 -1.81 -12.69 42.93
C HIS A 516 -2.36 -12.48 41.51
N LEU A 517 -1.58 -11.86 40.62
CA LEU A 517 -1.60 -12.22 39.19
C LEU A 517 -0.38 -13.12 38.86
N PRO A 518 -0.35 -14.37 39.34
CA PRO A 518 0.83 -15.23 39.26
C PRO A 518 1.21 -15.59 37.82
N ARG A 519 0.25 -15.53 36.89
CA ARG A 519 0.45 -15.86 35.47
C ARG A 519 0.82 -14.66 34.61
N LEU A 520 0.88 -13.46 35.16
CA LEU A 520 1.13 -12.24 34.41
C LEU A 520 2.56 -12.22 33.87
N ARG A 521 2.70 -11.94 32.57
CA ARG A 521 3.97 -11.88 31.82
C ARG A 521 4.21 -10.53 31.18
N TRP A 522 3.15 -9.87 30.72
CA TRP A 522 3.21 -8.56 30.08
C TRP A 522 2.33 -7.57 30.81
N ILE A 523 2.91 -6.43 31.17
CA ILE A 523 2.18 -5.27 31.68
C ILE A 523 2.51 -4.03 30.84
N SER A 524 1.48 -3.40 30.27
CA SER A 524 1.56 -2.14 29.53
C SER A 524 0.62 -1.10 30.12
N LEU A 525 1.13 0.05 30.55
CA LEU A 525 0.35 1.05 31.29
C LEU A 525 0.62 2.44 30.72
N SER A 526 -0.43 3.10 30.21
CA SER A 526 -0.30 4.39 29.52
C SER A 526 -1.29 5.44 30.02
N HIS A 527 -0.86 6.70 30.17
CA HIS A 527 -1.73 7.83 30.52
C HIS A 527 -2.62 7.60 31.77
N THR A 528 -2.14 6.88 32.78
CA THR A 528 -2.95 6.63 33.98
C THR A 528 -2.80 7.77 35.00
N ALA A 529 -3.92 8.38 35.40
CA ALA A 529 -3.90 9.71 36.04
C ALA A 529 -3.45 9.68 37.51
N ARG A 530 -3.85 8.66 38.27
CA ARG A 530 -3.52 8.55 39.70
C ARG A 530 -3.42 7.10 40.09
N ILE A 531 -2.26 6.72 40.62
CA ILE A 531 -2.03 5.44 41.28
C ILE A 531 -1.35 5.73 42.61
N TYR A 532 -2.09 5.59 43.69
CA TYR A 532 -1.66 6.10 44.99
C TYR A 532 -0.57 5.22 45.64
N LYS A 533 -0.51 3.90 45.37
CA LYS A 533 0.50 2.97 45.93
C LYS A 533 0.65 1.67 45.08
N TRP A 534 1.46 1.67 44.03
CA TRP A 534 1.76 0.49 43.19
C TRP A 534 3.06 -0.24 43.53
N THR A 535 3.80 0.21 44.55
CA THR A 535 5.16 -0.24 44.93
C THR A 535 5.26 -1.68 45.42
N ASN A 536 4.21 -2.46 45.25
CA ASN A 536 3.89 -3.57 46.12
C ASN A 536 3.42 -4.79 45.27
N MET A 537 3.24 -4.63 43.94
CA MET A 537 2.87 -5.75 43.04
C MET A 537 3.95 -6.83 42.97
N TYR A 538 3.56 -8.10 43.13
CA TYR A 538 4.46 -9.24 42.96
C TYR A 538 4.73 -9.52 41.47
N LEU A 539 5.63 -8.73 40.86
CA LEU A 539 5.98 -8.80 39.43
C LEU A 539 7.01 -9.90 39.10
N LYS A 540 7.16 -10.90 39.96
CA LYS A 540 8.21 -11.93 39.85
C LYS A 540 8.23 -12.63 38.49
N ASN A 541 7.06 -12.87 37.90
CA ASN A 541 6.92 -13.58 36.63
C ASN A 541 6.77 -12.66 35.41
N VAL A 542 6.82 -11.34 35.60
CA VAL A 542 6.71 -10.39 34.49
C VAL A 542 8.00 -10.40 33.68
N VAL A 543 7.83 -10.54 32.37
CA VAL A 543 8.90 -10.59 31.37
C VAL A 543 8.98 -9.28 30.58
N ILE A 544 7.85 -8.60 30.42
CA ILE A 544 7.74 -7.35 29.65
C ILE A 544 7.02 -6.31 30.49
N LEU A 545 7.66 -5.15 30.62
CA LEU A 545 7.11 -4.00 31.32
C LEU A 545 7.23 -2.76 30.44
N GLU A 546 6.09 -2.14 30.16
CA GLU A 546 5.97 -0.97 29.30
C GLU A 546 5.17 0.12 30.01
N PHE A 547 5.81 1.23 30.33
CA PHE A 547 5.17 2.38 30.96
C PHE A 547 5.24 3.59 30.03
N SER A 548 4.10 4.23 29.79
CA SER A 548 4.02 5.42 28.94
C SER A 548 3.26 6.55 29.64
N LYS A 549 3.85 7.74 29.73
CA LYS A 549 3.22 8.97 30.26
C LYS A 549 2.64 8.79 31.67
N LEU A 550 3.39 8.11 32.53
CA LEU A 550 3.03 7.92 33.93
C LEU A 550 3.57 9.08 34.78
N GLY A 551 2.70 10.04 35.12
CA GLY A 551 3.07 11.23 35.90
C GLY A 551 3.38 10.99 37.38
N TYR A 552 3.37 9.73 37.84
CA TYR A 552 3.58 9.38 39.25
C TYR A 552 4.74 8.40 39.45
N ILE A 553 5.40 7.93 38.38
CA ILE A 553 6.56 7.04 38.51
C ILE A 553 7.82 7.88 38.66
N ASP A 554 8.42 7.77 39.84
CA ASP A 554 9.69 8.40 40.22
C ASP A 554 10.80 7.34 40.32
N ASP A 555 12.03 7.79 40.56
CA ASP A 555 13.21 6.94 40.70
C ASP A 555 13.02 5.80 41.73
N SER A 556 12.42 6.12 42.89
CA SER A 556 12.26 5.17 44.01
C SER A 556 11.26 4.06 43.70
N ARG A 557 10.19 4.40 42.99
CA ARG A 557 9.16 3.45 42.56
C ARG A 557 9.71 2.52 41.49
N LEU A 558 10.45 3.06 40.53
CA LEU A 558 11.10 2.26 39.50
C LEU A 558 12.12 1.29 40.11
N GLU A 559 12.91 1.73 41.10
CA GLU A 559 13.86 0.88 41.82
C GLU A 559 13.18 -0.33 42.47
N ASN A 560 12.06 -0.11 43.16
CA ASN A 560 11.29 -1.19 43.78
C ASN A 560 10.74 -2.17 42.73
N ILE A 561 10.25 -1.67 41.60
CA ILE A 561 9.73 -2.50 40.50
C ILE A 561 10.85 -3.39 39.92
N ILE A 562 12.02 -2.82 39.65
CA ILE A 562 13.18 -3.54 39.09
C ILE A 562 13.67 -4.62 40.07
N LYS A 563 13.70 -4.33 41.38
CA LYS A 563 14.06 -5.32 42.41
C LYS A 563 13.11 -6.53 42.44
N MET A 564 11.84 -6.34 42.10
CA MET A 564 10.83 -7.40 42.13
C MET A 564 10.73 -8.20 40.81
N ALA A 565 11.00 -7.56 39.67
CA ALA A 565 10.82 -8.14 38.34
C ALA A 565 12.02 -9.00 37.90
N THR A 566 12.30 -10.09 38.62
CA THR A 566 13.49 -10.94 38.41
C THR A 566 13.57 -11.67 37.05
N LYS A 567 12.43 -11.84 36.36
CA LYS A 567 12.34 -12.46 35.03
C LYS A 567 12.29 -11.44 33.88
N LEU A 568 12.44 -10.15 34.17
CA LEU A 568 12.27 -9.09 33.19
C LEU A 568 13.28 -9.22 32.04
N LYS A 569 12.78 -9.21 30.81
CA LYS A 569 13.56 -9.21 29.58
C LYS A 569 13.41 -7.91 28.78
N VAL A 570 12.27 -7.23 28.90
CA VAL A 570 11.98 -5.97 28.20
C VAL A 570 11.51 -4.92 29.20
N LEU A 571 12.21 -3.79 29.23
CA LEU A 571 11.82 -2.59 29.98
C LEU A 571 11.69 -1.42 29.01
N SER A 572 10.49 -0.89 28.85
CA SER A 572 10.21 0.30 28.04
C SER A 572 9.59 1.40 28.89
N LEU A 573 10.23 2.56 28.92
CA LEU A 573 9.77 3.75 29.62
C LEU A 573 9.62 4.88 28.60
N GLU A 574 8.39 5.36 28.41
CA GLU A 574 8.07 6.41 27.46
C GLU A 574 7.45 7.62 28.18
N SER A 575 7.94 8.83 27.95
CA SER A 575 7.38 10.07 28.52
C SER A 575 7.21 10.03 30.04
N CYS A 576 8.06 9.32 30.77
CA CYS A 576 8.06 9.29 32.23
C CYS A 576 8.87 10.48 32.78
N HIS A 577 8.19 11.60 33.00
CA HIS A 577 8.85 12.89 33.29
C HIS A 577 9.41 13.05 34.71
N HIS A 578 9.10 12.15 35.65
CA HIS A 578 9.60 12.22 37.03
C HIS A 578 10.80 11.31 37.30
N ILE A 579 11.28 10.59 36.28
CA ILE A 579 12.49 9.78 36.37
C ILE A 579 13.68 10.69 36.06
N ILE A 580 14.51 10.92 37.07
CA ILE A 580 15.71 11.76 36.99
C ILE A 580 16.95 10.89 36.85
N LYS A 581 16.97 9.73 37.50
CA LYS A 581 18.07 8.75 37.42
C LYS A 581 17.53 7.33 37.29
N MET A 582 18.17 6.54 36.44
CA MET A 582 17.88 5.10 36.41
C MET A 582 18.43 4.43 37.68
N PRO A 583 17.68 3.48 38.28
CA PRO A 583 18.13 2.75 39.46
C PRO A 583 19.15 1.65 39.11
N ASP A 584 19.67 0.99 40.14
CA ASP A 584 20.54 -0.18 39.98
C ASP A 584 19.82 -1.34 39.27
N PHE A 585 20.42 -1.83 38.17
CA PHE A 585 19.89 -2.93 37.36
C PHE A 585 20.17 -4.33 37.93
N THR A 586 20.86 -4.47 39.08
CA THR A 586 21.17 -5.78 39.69
C THR A 586 19.96 -6.67 39.94
N GLY A 587 18.75 -6.10 40.09
CA GLY A 587 17.50 -6.85 40.23
C GLY A 587 16.98 -7.52 38.96
N CYS A 588 17.47 -7.12 37.77
CA CYS A 588 16.94 -7.52 36.47
C CYS A 588 18.03 -7.88 35.44
N LEU A 589 19.01 -8.70 35.84
CA LEU A 589 20.18 -9.06 35.00
C LEU A 589 19.84 -9.82 33.69
N ASN A 590 18.63 -10.36 33.58
CA ASN A 590 18.13 -11.06 32.39
C ASN A 590 17.58 -10.11 31.31
N LEU A 591 17.72 -8.79 31.49
CA LEU A 591 17.21 -7.81 30.55
C LEU A 591 17.89 -7.96 29.18
N GLU A 592 17.07 -8.12 28.15
CA GLU A 592 17.50 -8.23 26.75
C GLU A 592 17.20 -6.95 25.96
N ARG A 593 16.23 -6.14 26.40
CA ARG A 593 15.86 -4.87 25.76
C ARG A 593 15.57 -3.77 26.77
N LEU A 594 16.15 -2.60 26.55
CA LEU A 594 15.92 -1.40 27.33
C LEU A 594 15.59 -0.22 26.40
N ALA A 595 14.39 0.35 26.55
CA ALA A 595 13.96 1.52 25.80
C ALA A 595 13.59 2.68 26.75
N LEU A 596 14.21 3.83 26.56
CA LEU A 596 13.96 5.08 27.27
C LEU A 596 13.59 6.15 26.23
N ILE A 597 12.32 6.53 26.13
CA ILE A 597 11.79 7.37 25.06
C ILE A 597 11.13 8.61 25.69
N GLN A 598 11.50 9.82 25.27
CA GLN A 598 10.89 11.08 25.76
C GLN A 598 10.91 11.24 27.29
N CYS A 599 11.81 10.55 28.00
CA CYS A 599 12.05 10.75 29.43
C CYS A 599 12.85 12.04 29.63
N TYR A 600 12.20 13.19 29.42
CA TYR A 600 12.90 14.47 29.30
C TYR A 600 13.82 14.78 30.48
N GLN A 601 13.37 14.55 31.73
CA GLN A 601 14.11 14.84 32.97
C GLN A 601 15.22 13.84 33.32
N LEU A 602 15.41 12.77 32.55
CA LEU A 602 16.45 11.79 32.81
C LEU A 602 17.83 12.43 32.61
N ARG A 603 18.65 12.44 33.67
CA ARG A 603 19.98 13.06 33.69
C ARG A 603 21.11 12.04 33.79
N LYS A 604 20.85 10.87 34.38
CA LYS A 604 21.90 9.86 34.65
C LYS A 604 21.38 8.44 34.49
N ILE A 605 22.20 7.60 33.85
CA ILE A 605 22.05 6.14 33.84
C ILE A 605 23.08 5.56 34.82
N ASP A 606 22.66 4.64 35.66
CA ASP A 606 23.54 3.99 36.64
C ASP A 606 24.53 3.04 35.95
N GLY A 607 25.79 3.01 36.43
CA GLY A 607 26.87 2.18 35.87
C GLY A 607 26.61 0.67 35.97
N SER A 608 25.67 0.24 36.82
CA SER A 608 25.20 -1.15 36.86
C SER A 608 24.63 -1.65 35.53
N ILE A 609 24.33 -0.77 34.56
CA ILE A 609 23.96 -1.17 33.20
C ILE A 609 24.98 -2.14 32.58
N GLY A 610 26.29 -1.98 32.86
CA GLY A 610 27.34 -2.88 32.37
C GLY A 610 27.25 -4.32 32.87
N LYS A 611 26.43 -4.58 33.91
CA LYS A 611 26.14 -5.93 34.41
C LYS A 611 25.10 -6.67 33.55
N LEU A 612 24.38 -5.99 32.66
CA LEU A 612 23.34 -6.58 31.80
C LEU A 612 23.96 -7.34 30.62
N LYS A 613 24.60 -8.49 30.89
CA LYS A 613 25.34 -9.27 29.88
C LYS A 613 24.48 -9.83 28.75
N TYR A 614 23.16 -9.89 28.93
CA TYR A 614 22.19 -10.36 27.94
C TYR A 614 21.49 -9.23 27.16
N LEU A 615 21.81 -7.95 27.41
CA LEU A 615 21.19 -6.84 26.70
C LEU A 615 21.56 -6.88 25.23
N ILE A 616 20.55 -6.98 24.35
CA ILE A 616 20.69 -7.06 22.89
C ILE A 616 20.35 -5.70 22.25
N ASP A 617 19.37 -4.99 22.80
CA ASP A 617 18.82 -3.74 22.26
C ASP A 617 18.77 -2.66 23.34
N LEU A 618 19.47 -1.55 23.09
CA LEU A 618 19.45 -0.36 23.93
C LEU A 618 19.00 0.85 23.11
N LYS A 619 17.83 1.38 23.43
CA LYS A 619 17.24 2.55 22.79
C LYS A 619 17.05 3.70 23.78
N ILE A 620 17.65 4.85 23.50
CA ILE A 620 17.49 6.09 24.26
C ILE A 620 17.12 7.21 23.30
N ASP A 621 15.90 7.69 23.36
CA ASP A 621 15.32 8.56 22.34
C ASP A 621 14.67 9.79 22.99
N HIS A 622 15.02 11.00 22.55
CA HIS A 622 14.53 12.29 23.06
C HIS A 622 14.62 12.44 24.61
N CYS A 623 15.64 11.85 25.25
CA CYS A 623 15.93 12.04 26.67
C CYS A 623 16.85 13.27 26.84
N ASN A 624 16.27 14.46 26.64
CA ASN A 624 17.07 15.64 26.33
C ASN A 624 17.99 16.11 27.47
N PHE A 625 17.70 15.88 28.76
CA PHE A 625 18.61 16.27 29.85
C PHE A 625 19.75 15.25 30.13
N LEU A 626 19.87 14.18 29.34
CA LEU A 626 20.94 13.18 29.49
C LEU A 626 22.22 13.65 28.77
N GLU A 627 23.21 14.08 29.55
CA GLU A 627 24.47 14.62 29.00
C GLU A 627 25.53 13.55 28.72
N HIS A 628 25.57 12.49 29.53
CA HIS A 628 26.61 11.47 29.50
C HIS A 628 26.02 10.07 29.67
N LEU A 629 26.67 9.10 29.03
CA LEU A 629 26.47 7.68 29.26
C LEU A 629 27.62 7.10 30.11
N PRO A 630 27.34 6.12 30.99
CA PRO A 630 28.38 5.46 31.80
C PRO A 630 29.38 4.68 30.93
N GLU A 631 30.66 4.65 31.33
CA GLU A 631 31.71 3.86 30.66
C GLU A 631 31.44 2.35 30.74
N GLU A 632 30.65 1.91 31.72
CA GLU A 632 30.25 0.52 31.89
C GLU A 632 29.35 0.01 30.73
N ILE A 633 28.84 0.86 29.83
CA ILE A 633 28.13 0.39 28.62
C ILE A 633 29.01 -0.51 27.74
N GLY A 634 30.33 -0.29 27.72
CA GLY A 634 31.26 -1.16 26.99
C GLY A 634 31.36 -2.59 27.53
N ASP A 635 30.74 -2.87 28.68
CA ASP A 635 30.69 -4.21 29.27
C ASP A 635 29.50 -5.05 28.77
N LEU A 636 28.64 -4.49 27.90
CA LEU A 636 27.45 -5.12 27.32
C LEU A 636 27.78 -6.08 26.16
N VAL A 637 28.39 -7.22 26.49
CA VAL A 637 28.95 -8.18 25.51
C VAL A 637 27.96 -8.72 24.46
N SER A 638 26.66 -8.71 24.73
CA SER A 638 25.61 -9.21 23.82
C SER A 638 24.91 -8.12 23.00
N LEU A 639 25.29 -6.84 23.18
CA LEU A 639 24.61 -5.71 22.55
C LEU A 639 24.78 -5.76 21.03
N GLN A 640 23.66 -5.71 20.30
CA GLN A 640 23.62 -5.74 18.84
C GLN A 640 23.06 -4.45 18.26
N TYR A 641 22.05 -3.87 18.91
CA TYR A 641 21.38 -2.65 18.46
C TYR A 641 21.57 -1.56 19.52
N PHE A 642 22.19 -0.46 19.13
CA PHE A 642 22.42 0.69 19.98
C PHE A 642 21.87 1.93 19.30
N PHE A 643 20.83 2.53 19.88
CA PHE A 643 20.20 3.73 19.37
C PHE A 643 20.19 4.81 20.45
N VAL A 644 20.83 5.94 20.17
CA VAL A 644 20.75 7.11 21.03
C VAL A 644 20.51 8.37 20.22
N LYS A 645 19.36 9.01 20.45
CA LYS A 645 19.02 10.32 19.89
C LYS A 645 18.64 11.28 21.01
N CYS A 646 19.55 12.15 21.43
CA CYS A 646 19.33 13.04 22.57
C CYS A 646 19.98 14.41 22.31
N ALA A 647 19.23 15.50 22.52
CA ALA A 647 19.68 16.84 22.16
C ALA A 647 20.99 17.25 22.87
N HIS A 648 21.09 17.06 24.19
CA HIS A 648 22.24 17.51 24.98
C HIS A 648 23.31 16.43 25.25
N MET A 649 23.27 15.28 24.56
CA MET A 649 24.29 14.26 24.78
C MET A 649 25.62 14.69 24.16
N LYS A 650 26.68 14.77 24.97
CA LYS A 650 27.97 15.36 24.56
C LYS A 650 28.78 14.44 23.64
N LYS A 651 29.13 13.25 24.13
CA LYS A 651 29.89 12.23 23.38
C LYS A 651 29.53 10.82 23.84
N LEU A 652 29.86 9.83 23.01
CA LEU A 652 29.80 8.42 23.37
C LEU A 652 30.98 8.02 24.29
N PRO A 653 30.80 7.05 25.20
CA PRO A 653 31.87 6.55 26.06
C PRO A 653 32.91 5.77 25.26
N ASP A 654 34.19 5.87 25.61
CA ASP A 654 35.28 5.26 24.84
C ASP A 654 35.19 3.72 24.84
N SER A 655 34.55 3.15 25.84
CA SER A 655 34.32 1.72 25.97
C SER A 655 33.35 1.14 24.91
N ILE A 656 32.45 1.93 24.31
CA ILE A 656 31.44 1.45 23.33
C ILE A 656 32.10 0.80 22.10
N TRP A 657 33.27 1.31 21.72
CA TRP A 657 34.01 0.89 20.53
C TRP A 657 34.64 -0.51 20.69
N LYS A 658 34.55 -1.12 21.87
CA LYS A 658 35.05 -2.47 22.16
C LYS A 658 33.99 -3.57 21.97
N LEU A 659 32.75 -3.20 21.65
CA LEU A 659 31.61 -4.13 21.58
C LEU A 659 31.60 -4.95 20.28
N LYS A 660 32.25 -6.12 20.29
CA LYS A 660 32.39 -7.02 19.12
C LYS A 660 31.06 -7.53 18.53
N SER A 661 30.01 -7.61 19.33
CA SER A 661 28.68 -8.09 18.93
C SER A 661 27.81 -7.03 18.26
N LEU A 662 28.24 -5.75 18.29
CA LEU A 662 27.42 -4.64 17.82
C LEU A 662 27.22 -4.70 16.30
N ARG A 663 25.96 -4.64 15.86
CA ARG A 663 25.55 -4.69 14.45
C ARG A 663 25.10 -3.34 13.94
N GLU A 664 24.30 -2.62 14.74
CA GLU A 664 23.74 -1.33 14.35
C GLU A 664 23.99 -0.31 15.45
N MET A 665 24.59 0.81 15.06
CA MET A 665 24.85 1.94 15.93
C MET A 665 24.22 3.19 15.30
N HIS A 666 23.30 3.80 16.03
CA HIS A 666 22.67 5.07 15.70
C HIS A 666 22.94 6.05 16.82
N PHE A 667 23.65 7.12 16.54
CA PHE A 667 23.89 8.22 17.45
C PHE A 667 23.48 9.53 16.80
N SER A 668 22.70 10.34 17.51
CA SER A 668 22.33 11.67 17.07
C SER A 668 22.26 12.63 18.26
N ASN A 669 22.93 13.76 18.15
CA ASN A 669 22.70 14.91 19.02
C ASN A 669 22.31 16.13 18.18
N CYS A 670 21.26 16.82 18.61
CA CYS A 670 20.78 18.05 17.98
C CYS A 670 21.09 19.19 18.94
N VAL A 671 22.34 19.68 18.90
CA VAL A 671 22.74 20.90 19.60
C VAL A 671 22.65 22.04 18.60
N ASP A 672 21.87 23.08 18.90
CA ASP A 672 21.63 24.22 18.00
C ASP A 672 22.90 25.04 17.70
N THR A 673 23.95 24.90 18.52
CA THR A 673 25.26 25.54 18.33
C THR A 673 26.40 24.57 18.66
N PRO A 674 27.44 24.47 17.82
CA PRO A 674 28.62 23.66 18.14
C PRO A 674 29.33 24.23 19.36
N ASP A 675 29.33 23.47 20.46
CA ASP A 675 30.08 23.82 21.66
C ASP A 675 31.51 23.32 21.50
N SER A 676 32.45 24.26 21.29
CA SER A 676 33.86 23.92 21.08
C SER A 676 34.52 23.11 22.21
N GLU A 677 33.94 23.14 23.42
CA GLU A 677 34.38 22.36 24.57
C GLU A 677 33.95 20.88 24.52
N ASN A 678 33.00 20.52 23.64
CA ASN A 678 32.43 19.17 23.55
C ASN A 678 32.82 18.42 22.26
N PHE A 679 33.83 18.91 21.54
CA PHE A 679 34.33 18.23 20.36
C PHE A 679 34.95 16.86 20.67
N TRP A 680 34.72 15.90 19.78
CA TRP A 680 35.25 14.55 19.90
C TRP A 680 35.54 13.93 18.54
N GLU A 681 36.40 12.92 18.52
CA GLU A 681 36.83 12.20 17.33
C GLU A 681 36.46 10.72 17.42
N LEU A 682 36.29 10.04 16.27
CA LEU A 682 36.07 8.61 16.23
C LEU A 682 37.40 7.87 16.54
N PRO A 683 37.46 7.00 17.56
CA PRO A 683 38.70 6.36 17.95
C PRO A 683 39.10 5.24 17.00
N SER A 684 40.41 4.95 16.94
CA SER A 684 40.97 3.82 16.16
C SER A 684 40.38 2.47 16.56
N ALA A 685 39.92 2.34 17.81
CA ALA A 685 39.26 1.16 18.35
C ALA A 685 38.00 0.72 17.57
N ILE A 686 37.45 1.55 16.67
CA ILE A 686 36.35 1.16 15.79
C ILE A 686 36.63 -0.12 15.00
N GLU A 687 37.90 -0.42 14.71
CA GLU A 687 38.32 -1.66 14.04
C GLU A 687 37.94 -2.93 14.81
N LEU A 688 37.65 -2.83 16.11
CA LEU A 688 37.23 -3.95 16.94
C LEU A 688 35.76 -4.35 16.74
N LEU A 689 34.94 -3.50 16.10
CA LEU A 689 33.51 -3.72 15.86
C LEU A 689 33.25 -4.68 14.68
N GLN A 690 33.79 -5.90 14.78
CA GLN A 690 33.83 -6.89 13.69
C GLN A 690 32.47 -7.36 13.17
N SER A 691 31.37 -7.11 13.90
CA SER A 691 29.99 -7.44 13.50
C SER A 691 29.20 -6.26 12.95
N LEU A 692 29.79 -5.06 12.86
CA LEU A 692 29.07 -3.82 12.53
C LEU A 692 28.59 -3.83 11.08
N GLU A 693 27.28 -3.65 10.90
CA GLU A 693 26.59 -3.57 9.61
C GLU A 693 26.16 -2.14 9.29
N VAL A 694 25.76 -1.37 10.31
CA VAL A 694 25.26 0.01 10.17
C VAL A 694 25.91 0.92 11.20
N LEU A 695 26.54 2.00 10.71
CA LEU A 695 27.05 3.10 11.53
C LEU A 695 26.38 4.40 11.09
N GLN A 696 25.55 4.97 11.96
CA GLN A 696 24.93 6.29 11.77
C GLN A 696 25.30 7.19 12.94
N VAL A 697 25.99 8.28 12.68
CA VAL A 697 26.49 9.22 13.69
C VAL A 697 26.23 10.64 13.18
N GLU A 698 25.17 11.26 13.69
CA GLU A 698 24.77 12.62 13.33
C GLU A 698 25.09 13.59 14.47
N SER A 699 26.20 14.32 14.35
CA SER A 699 26.67 15.19 15.44
C SER A 699 27.55 16.32 14.95
N HIS A 700 27.13 17.57 15.17
CA HIS A 700 27.94 18.76 14.86
C HIS A 700 29.24 18.83 15.67
N ASN A 701 29.31 18.11 16.80
CA ASN A 701 30.50 18.05 17.65
C ASN A 701 31.51 16.98 17.22
N LEU A 702 31.16 16.10 16.26
CA LEU A 702 32.08 15.12 15.71
C LEU A 702 33.04 15.81 14.73
N ILE A 703 34.33 15.86 15.07
CA ILE A 703 35.38 16.51 14.28
C ILE A 703 36.48 15.51 13.88
N GLY A 704 37.52 16.02 13.20
CA GLY A 704 38.74 15.27 12.93
C GLY A 704 38.67 14.40 11.68
N GLN A 705 39.52 13.37 11.63
CA GLN A 705 39.61 12.43 10.51
C GLN A 705 38.94 11.12 10.88
N LEU A 706 38.28 10.47 9.93
CA LEU A 706 37.74 9.13 10.14
C LEU A 706 38.91 8.12 10.22
N PRO A 707 39.00 7.28 11.28
CA PRO A 707 40.16 6.41 11.49
C PRO A 707 40.29 5.36 10.39
N SER A 708 41.52 5.08 9.96
CA SER A 708 41.82 4.12 8.89
C SER A 708 41.31 2.70 9.18
N GLY A 709 41.18 2.35 10.47
CA GLY A 709 40.62 1.08 10.94
C GLY A 709 39.20 0.79 10.45
N ILE A 710 38.42 1.82 10.05
CA ILE A 710 37.08 1.61 9.48
C ILE A 710 37.10 0.71 8.23
N GLY A 711 38.17 0.78 7.43
CA GLY A 711 38.33 -0.04 6.23
C GLY A 711 38.49 -1.53 6.48
N SER A 712 38.67 -1.95 7.74
CA SER A 712 38.83 -3.35 8.14
C SER A 712 37.50 -4.04 8.52
N LEU A 713 36.37 -3.31 8.50
CA LEU A 713 35.08 -3.83 8.95
C LEU A 713 34.42 -4.73 7.88
N PRO A 714 34.30 -6.05 8.12
CA PRO A 714 33.92 -7.00 7.06
C PRO A 714 32.43 -6.95 6.67
N PHE A 715 31.57 -6.43 7.55
CA PHE A 715 30.12 -6.45 7.38
C PHE A 715 29.48 -5.07 7.17
N LEU A 716 30.25 -3.98 7.21
CA LEU A 716 29.69 -2.63 7.12
C LEU A 716 28.99 -2.42 5.76
N ARG A 717 27.70 -2.10 5.81
CA ARG A 717 26.84 -1.84 4.64
C ARG A 717 26.43 -0.38 4.54
N THR A 718 26.22 0.28 5.67
CA THR A 718 25.76 1.68 5.72
C THR A 718 26.67 2.50 6.61
N LEU A 719 27.20 3.59 6.07
CA LEU A 719 27.93 4.62 6.79
C LEU A 719 27.20 5.96 6.60
N ASN A 720 26.64 6.51 7.66
CA ASN A 720 26.06 7.85 7.68
C ASN A 720 26.78 8.69 8.73
N LEU A 721 27.45 9.76 8.31
CA LEU A 721 28.08 10.75 9.18
C LEU A 721 27.52 12.15 8.90
N SER A 722 26.26 12.23 8.48
CA SER A 722 25.61 13.51 8.16
C SER A 722 25.57 14.44 9.37
N SER A 723 25.56 15.75 9.13
CA SER A 723 25.59 16.81 10.13
C SER A 723 26.80 16.72 11.06
N SER A 724 27.96 16.29 10.54
CA SER A 724 29.23 16.24 11.27
C SER A 724 30.27 17.20 10.70
N CYS A 725 31.33 17.45 11.45
CA CYS A 725 32.45 18.31 11.04
C CYS A 725 33.68 17.46 10.64
N VAL A 726 33.47 16.25 10.13
CA VAL A 726 34.55 15.35 9.68
C VAL A 726 35.28 15.97 8.49
N SER A 727 36.60 16.01 8.56
CA SER A 727 37.46 16.69 7.58
C SER A 727 38.04 15.77 6.51
N VAL A 728 38.28 14.50 6.84
CA VAL A 728 38.94 13.53 5.96
C VAL A 728 38.28 12.16 6.09
N VAL A 729 37.96 11.54 4.95
CA VAL A 729 37.59 10.13 4.84
C VAL A 729 38.82 9.33 4.38
N PRO A 730 39.23 8.24 5.06
CA PRO A 730 40.46 7.52 4.78
C PRO A 730 40.36 6.70 3.49
N MET A 731 41.49 6.53 2.80
CA MET A 731 41.60 5.72 1.58
C MET A 731 41.20 4.24 1.80
N THR A 732 41.32 3.74 3.03
CA THR A 732 40.94 2.37 3.39
C THR A 732 39.44 2.10 3.27
N ILE A 733 38.58 3.13 3.14
CA ILE A 733 37.15 2.95 2.88
C ILE A 733 36.88 2.16 1.58
N SER A 734 37.80 2.27 0.59
CA SER A 734 37.78 1.49 -0.65
C SER A 734 37.90 -0.03 -0.44
N MET A 735 38.40 -0.46 0.71
CA MET A 735 38.63 -1.87 1.04
C MET A 735 37.39 -2.55 1.64
N LEU A 736 36.32 -1.81 1.93
CA LEU A 736 35.11 -2.36 2.53
C LEU A 736 34.34 -3.23 1.52
N PRO A 737 34.20 -4.55 1.77
CA PRO A 737 33.70 -5.48 0.75
C PRO A 737 32.19 -5.42 0.55
N ARG A 738 31.45 -4.84 1.51
CA ARG A 738 29.97 -4.87 1.56
C ARG A 738 29.34 -3.49 1.67
N LEU A 739 30.12 -2.41 1.59
CA LEU A 739 29.59 -1.05 1.76
C LEU A 739 28.67 -0.72 0.59
N GLN A 740 27.41 -0.44 0.89
CA GLN A 740 26.35 -0.19 -0.09
C GLN A 740 25.86 1.26 -0.05
N ARG A 741 25.92 1.91 1.11
CA ARG A 741 25.38 3.26 1.33
C ARG A 741 26.35 4.14 2.10
N VAL A 742 26.63 5.31 1.55
CA VAL A 742 27.40 6.37 2.21
C VAL A 742 26.60 7.66 2.18
N GLU A 743 26.37 8.25 3.36
CA GLU A 743 25.67 9.52 3.53
C GLU A 743 26.55 10.48 4.35
N LEU A 744 26.96 11.59 3.73
CA LEU A 744 27.83 12.62 4.28
C LEU A 744 27.20 13.99 4.01
N MET A 745 25.99 14.21 4.53
CA MET A 745 25.24 15.44 4.28
C MET A 745 25.54 16.49 5.33
N GLY A 746 25.86 17.74 4.98
CA GLY A 746 26.17 18.78 5.97
C GLY A 746 27.53 18.56 6.65
N CYS A 747 28.51 18.05 5.89
CA CYS A 747 29.89 17.81 6.32
C CYS A 747 30.79 18.98 5.91
N ASP A 748 30.68 20.12 6.59
CA ASP A 748 31.31 21.38 6.15
C ASP A 748 32.85 21.34 6.18
N GLY A 749 33.45 20.46 6.99
CA GLY A 749 34.90 20.28 7.06
C GLY A 749 35.49 19.42 5.94
N LEU A 750 34.67 18.71 5.16
CA LEU A 750 35.13 17.72 4.19
C LEU A 750 35.48 18.38 2.84
N GLU A 751 36.78 18.46 2.54
CA GLU A 751 37.29 19.13 1.33
C GLU A 751 37.47 18.19 0.12
N ALA A 752 37.67 16.88 0.36
CA ALA A 752 37.91 15.89 -0.69
C ALA A 752 37.38 14.49 -0.32
N LEU A 753 37.06 13.69 -1.34
CA LEU A 753 36.65 12.29 -1.18
C LEU A 753 37.75 11.35 -1.70
N PRO A 754 38.04 10.25 -0.98
CA PRO A 754 38.93 9.19 -1.46
C PRO A 754 38.25 8.35 -2.54
N THR A 755 39.00 7.43 -3.15
CA THR A 755 38.39 6.37 -3.96
C THR A 755 37.43 5.53 -3.10
N LEU A 756 36.19 5.37 -3.58
CA LEU A 756 35.14 4.63 -2.87
C LEU A 756 35.01 3.19 -3.41
N PRO A 757 34.46 2.24 -2.62
CA PRO A 757 34.36 0.83 -3.04
C PRO A 757 33.26 0.62 -4.10
N THR A 758 33.52 -0.27 -5.07
CA THR A 758 32.59 -0.57 -6.19
C THR A 758 31.29 -1.26 -5.76
N SER A 759 31.19 -1.70 -4.50
CA SER A 759 29.97 -2.26 -3.91
C SER A 759 28.88 -1.23 -3.64
N LEU A 760 29.20 0.08 -3.71
CA LEU A 760 28.26 1.16 -3.45
C LEU A 760 27.08 1.16 -4.41
N THR A 761 25.90 1.41 -3.84
CA THR A 761 24.62 1.54 -4.54
C THR A 761 23.98 2.91 -4.28
N HIS A 762 24.27 3.53 -3.13
CA HIS A 762 23.73 4.83 -2.74
C HIS A 762 24.87 5.71 -2.22
N LEU A 763 25.01 6.93 -2.76
CA LEU A 763 25.97 7.92 -2.30
C LEU A 763 25.28 9.28 -2.19
N ARG A 764 25.28 9.87 -1.00
CA ARG A 764 24.83 11.25 -0.79
C ARG A 764 25.92 12.04 -0.08
N VAL A 765 26.34 13.15 -0.67
CA VAL A 765 27.38 14.02 -0.11
C VAL A 765 26.92 15.46 -0.25
N PHE A 766 26.86 16.16 0.87
CA PHE A 766 26.72 17.61 0.93
C PHE A 766 27.83 18.17 1.80
N ALA A 767 28.86 18.74 1.17
CA ALA A 767 30.10 19.14 1.82
C ALA A 767 30.76 20.30 1.06
N SER A 768 31.78 20.93 1.65
CA SER A 768 32.57 22.01 1.02
C SER A 768 33.70 21.45 0.12
N LEU A 769 33.34 20.67 -0.91
CA LEU A 769 34.30 19.99 -1.78
C LEU A 769 35.09 20.98 -2.64
N LEU A 770 36.43 20.85 -2.67
CA LEU A 770 37.29 21.68 -3.52
C LEU A 770 37.35 21.19 -4.97
N ILE A 771 37.24 19.87 -5.17
CA ILE A 771 37.36 19.19 -6.46
C ILE A 771 36.22 18.19 -6.62
N VAL A 772 35.66 18.10 -7.83
CA VAL A 772 34.66 17.09 -8.18
C VAL A 772 35.31 15.69 -8.10
N PRO A 773 34.77 14.75 -7.29
CA PRO A 773 35.36 13.43 -7.12
C PRO A 773 35.25 12.59 -8.41
N ASP A 774 36.27 11.77 -8.71
CA ASP A 774 36.16 10.73 -9.74
C ASP A 774 35.43 9.51 -9.17
N LEU A 775 34.20 9.30 -9.64
CA LEU A 775 33.34 8.18 -9.23
C LEU A 775 33.16 7.14 -10.36
N SER A 776 34.04 7.14 -11.36
CA SER A 776 33.95 6.27 -12.55
C SER A 776 33.97 4.77 -12.25
N ASN A 777 34.50 4.38 -11.09
CA ASN A 777 34.55 2.99 -10.64
C ASN A 777 33.23 2.49 -10.03
N LEU A 778 32.29 3.38 -9.68
CA LEU A 778 31.05 3.05 -8.96
C LEU A 778 29.92 2.55 -9.88
N THR A 779 30.19 1.57 -10.74
CA THR A 779 29.23 1.10 -11.75
C THR A 779 27.96 0.45 -11.18
N ASN A 780 27.92 0.17 -9.88
CA ASN A 780 26.74 -0.37 -9.18
C ASN A 780 25.80 0.69 -8.59
N LEU A 781 26.14 1.98 -8.75
CA LEU A 781 25.40 3.08 -8.16
C LEU A 781 23.99 3.21 -8.76
N VAL A 782 22.99 3.34 -7.88
CA VAL A 782 21.55 3.47 -8.16
C VAL A 782 21.09 4.89 -7.84
N GLU A 783 21.57 5.45 -6.72
CA GLU A 783 21.27 6.83 -6.31
C GLU A 783 22.58 7.61 -6.04
N LEU A 784 22.69 8.80 -6.63
CA LEU A 784 23.78 9.73 -6.43
C LEU A 784 23.23 11.13 -6.12
N GLU A 785 23.65 11.67 -4.98
CA GLU A 785 23.44 13.07 -4.62
C GLU A 785 24.77 13.71 -4.26
N LEU A 786 25.19 14.71 -5.03
CA LEU A 786 26.39 15.49 -4.78
C LEU A 786 26.01 16.95 -4.70
N SER A 787 26.23 17.58 -3.56
CA SER A 787 25.99 19.00 -3.38
C SER A 787 27.20 19.65 -2.73
N ASP A 788 27.53 20.84 -3.22
CA ASP A 788 28.50 21.73 -2.62
C ASP A 788 27.79 22.77 -1.75
N SER A 789 28.38 23.06 -0.60
CA SER A 789 27.99 24.18 0.26
C SER A 789 28.94 25.34 0.00
N PRO A 790 28.47 26.56 -0.30
CA PRO A 790 29.37 27.71 -0.40
C PRO A 790 29.97 27.97 0.98
N GLY A 791 31.17 27.45 1.22
CA GLY A 791 31.92 27.69 2.45
C GLY A 791 32.19 29.19 2.62
N ALA A 792 32.50 29.63 3.84
CA ALA A 792 32.72 31.03 4.23
C ALA A 792 33.86 31.78 3.47
N ARG A 793 34.45 31.20 2.41
CA ARG A 793 35.62 31.70 1.68
C ARG A 793 35.43 31.88 0.17
N ASP A 794 34.21 31.86 -0.37
CA ASP A 794 33.93 32.03 -1.82
C ASP A 794 34.77 31.12 -2.75
N ARG A 795 35.16 29.92 -2.27
CA ARG A 795 35.85 28.92 -3.09
C ARG A 795 34.81 27.99 -3.70
N HIS A 796 34.78 27.93 -5.03
CA HIS A 796 33.87 27.04 -5.76
C HIS A 796 34.58 25.73 -6.10
N CYS A 797 33.86 24.62 -6.04
CA CYS A 797 34.31 23.32 -6.55
C CYS A 797 34.71 23.40 -8.04
N THR A 798 35.84 22.80 -8.41
CA THR A 798 36.32 22.76 -9.80
C THR A 798 36.46 21.31 -10.30
N GLY A 799 36.15 21.05 -11.56
CA GLY A 799 36.28 19.72 -12.17
C GLY A 799 35.21 19.41 -13.21
N GLU A 800 35.35 18.25 -13.86
CA GLU A 800 34.43 17.76 -14.90
C GLU A 800 33.71 16.48 -14.48
N LEU A 801 32.49 16.29 -14.98
CA LEU A 801 31.58 15.18 -14.65
C LEU A 801 31.58 14.06 -15.72
N TRP A 802 32.66 13.91 -16.50
CA TRP A 802 32.77 12.98 -17.62
C TRP A 802 32.44 11.51 -17.26
N TRP A 803 32.64 11.12 -16.01
CA TRP A 803 32.42 9.75 -15.54
C TRP A 803 30.93 9.37 -15.37
N LEU A 804 29.99 10.32 -15.39
CA LEU A 804 28.55 10.03 -15.22
C LEU A 804 28.00 9.06 -16.29
N GLY A 805 28.52 9.13 -17.52
CA GLY A 805 28.12 8.24 -18.61
C GLY A 805 28.42 6.76 -18.35
N ARG A 806 29.34 6.45 -17.41
CA ARG A 806 29.72 5.08 -17.04
C ARG A 806 28.79 4.44 -16.00
N LEU A 807 27.90 5.21 -15.37
CA LEU A 807 27.03 4.77 -14.29
C LEU A 807 25.71 4.16 -14.82
N SER A 808 25.81 3.00 -15.46
CA SER A 808 24.67 2.40 -16.20
C SER A 808 23.47 1.99 -15.35
N LYS A 809 23.63 1.81 -14.03
CA LYS A 809 22.57 1.39 -13.10
C LYS A 809 21.86 2.56 -12.40
N LEU A 810 22.27 3.80 -12.68
CA LEU A 810 21.80 4.99 -11.98
C LEU A 810 20.34 5.29 -12.33
N THR A 811 19.49 5.39 -11.32
CA THR A 811 18.07 5.73 -11.46
C THR A 811 17.74 7.13 -10.96
N LYS A 812 18.52 7.64 -9.99
CA LYS A 812 18.33 8.97 -9.42
C LYS A 812 19.67 9.70 -9.31
N LEU A 813 19.70 10.92 -9.86
CA LEU A 813 20.87 11.79 -9.85
C LEU A 813 20.48 13.19 -9.39
N SER A 814 21.15 13.70 -8.37
CA SER A 814 21.06 15.09 -7.91
C SER A 814 22.45 15.68 -7.84
N ILE A 815 22.69 16.77 -8.57
CA ILE A 815 23.97 17.48 -8.56
C ILE A 815 23.71 18.95 -8.28
N LYS A 816 24.41 19.47 -7.28
CA LYS A 816 24.40 20.87 -6.91
C LYS A 816 25.82 21.41 -6.79
N PHE A 817 26.35 21.97 -7.87
CA PHE A 817 27.65 22.66 -7.88
C PHE A 817 27.49 24.03 -8.49
N GLN A 818 28.23 25.03 -8.00
CA GLN A 818 28.27 26.34 -8.65
C GLN A 818 29.30 26.34 -9.78
N LYS A 819 28.95 26.86 -10.96
CA LYS A 819 29.88 27.09 -12.11
C LYS A 819 30.53 25.83 -12.70
N VAL A 820 30.00 24.64 -12.43
CA VAL A 820 30.41 23.39 -13.11
C VAL A 820 29.51 23.17 -14.33
N HIS A 821 30.10 22.74 -15.45
CA HIS A 821 29.35 22.43 -16.67
C HIS A 821 28.75 21.00 -16.62
N PRO A 822 27.52 20.81 -17.10
CA PRO A 822 26.92 19.49 -17.20
C PRO A 822 27.59 18.65 -18.31
N PRO A 823 27.72 17.32 -18.16
CA PRO A 823 28.38 16.50 -19.16
C PRO A 823 27.48 16.20 -20.37
N THR A 824 28.09 16.07 -21.55
CA THR A 824 27.42 15.80 -22.83
C THR A 824 26.93 14.35 -22.99
N GLU A 825 27.45 13.40 -22.21
CA GLU A 825 27.18 11.95 -22.34
C GLU A 825 25.91 11.45 -21.62
N MET A 826 25.14 12.37 -21.01
CA MET A 826 23.96 12.08 -20.15
C MET A 826 22.84 11.28 -20.85
N ALA A 827 22.69 11.41 -22.17
CA ALA A 827 21.72 10.65 -22.94
C ALA A 827 21.96 9.13 -22.93
N SER A 828 23.17 8.70 -22.54
CA SER A 828 23.60 7.30 -22.54
C SER A 828 23.24 6.54 -21.27
N ILE A 829 22.59 7.16 -20.27
CA ILE A 829 22.20 6.52 -19.00
C ILE A 829 20.77 5.97 -19.14
N PRO A 830 20.58 4.65 -19.36
CA PRO A 830 19.30 4.11 -19.83
C PRO A 830 18.22 3.99 -18.75
N LEU A 831 18.61 4.00 -17.46
CA LEU A 831 17.72 3.76 -16.33
C LEU A 831 17.41 5.02 -15.51
N LEU A 832 17.90 6.20 -15.94
CA LEU A 832 17.74 7.43 -15.17
C LEU A 832 16.29 7.92 -15.21
N ASN A 833 15.63 7.91 -14.05
CA ASN A 833 14.23 8.29 -13.88
C ASN A 833 14.10 9.69 -13.26
N GLU A 834 14.97 10.03 -12.31
CA GLU A 834 14.98 11.31 -11.61
C GLU A 834 16.31 12.03 -11.81
N LEU A 835 16.23 13.29 -12.22
CA LEU A 835 17.39 14.16 -12.42
C LEU A 835 17.16 15.53 -11.77
N ALA A 836 18.09 15.97 -10.93
CA ALA A 836 18.13 17.31 -10.37
C ALA A 836 19.48 17.97 -10.64
N PHE A 837 19.45 19.14 -11.27
CA PHE A 837 20.62 20.00 -11.48
C PHE A 837 20.35 21.35 -10.83
N LEU A 838 21.11 21.65 -9.77
CA LEU A 838 20.98 22.87 -8.99
C LEU A 838 22.30 23.68 -9.07
N GLY A 839 22.25 24.99 -9.28
CA GLY A 839 23.44 25.85 -9.35
C GLY A 839 24.44 25.68 -10.54
N LEU A 840 24.23 24.72 -11.45
CA LEU A 840 25.13 24.49 -12.60
C LEU A 840 25.01 25.62 -13.66
N ASP A 841 26.10 25.89 -14.40
CA ASP A 841 26.07 26.85 -15.51
C ASP A 841 25.53 26.19 -16.78
N LEU A 842 24.25 26.40 -17.06
CA LEU A 842 23.48 25.76 -18.13
C LEU A 842 23.56 26.49 -19.49
N GLN A 843 24.68 27.15 -19.83
CA GLN A 843 24.80 27.80 -21.16
C GLN A 843 24.64 26.82 -22.34
N THR A 844 25.02 25.55 -22.16
CA THR A 844 24.78 24.46 -23.12
C THR A 844 24.10 23.30 -22.40
N PHE A 845 22.80 23.11 -22.64
CA PHE A 845 22.01 22.05 -22.01
C PHE A 845 22.34 20.68 -22.62
N PRO A 846 22.69 19.65 -21.82
CA PRO A 846 23.07 18.34 -22.35
C PRO A 846 21.85 17.58 -22.89
N PRO A 847 22.04 16.65 -23.84
CA PRO A 847 20.97 15.76 -24.26
C PRO A 847 20.57 14.85 -23.08
N LEU A 848 19.28 14.84 -22.75
CA LEU A 848 18.73 14.10 -21.61
C LEU A 848 18.22 12.70 -22.02
N PRO A 849 18.23 11.72 -21.11
CA PRO A 849 17.75 10.36 -21.38
C PRO A 849 16.22 10.31 -21.52
N LEU A 850 15.73 9.43 -22.40
CA LEU A 850 14.30 9.26 -22.68
C LEU A 850 13.52 8.54 -21.55
N SER A 851 14.22 7.89 -20.62
CA SER A 851 13.63 7.23 -19.44
C SER A 851 13.15 8.21 -18.37
N LEU A 852 13.52 9.49 -18.47
CA LEU A 852 13.34 10.48 -17.41
C LEU A 852 11.85 10.76 -17.13
N GLN A 853 11.46 10.65 -15.85
CA GLN A 853 10.11 10.92 -15.36
C GLN A 853 10.05 12.21 -14.54
N LYS A 854 11.12 12.54 -13.79
CA LYS A 854 11.21 13.75 -12.97
C LYS A 854 12.46 14.56 -13.29
N LEU A 855 12.27 15.85 -13.52
CA LEU A 855 13.35 16.79 -13.83
C LEU A 855 13.26 18.01 -12.92
N CYS A 856 14.35 18.32 -12.23
CA CYS A 856 14.49 19.48 -11.36
C CYS A 856 15.67 20.33 -11.85
N LEU A 857 15.44 21.61 -12.12
CA LEU A 857 16.43 22.52 -12.67
C LEU A 857 16.45 23.84 -11.89
N ASP A 858 17.64 24.33 -11.56
CA ASP A 858 17.87 25.69 -11.05
C ASP A 858 18.43 26.60 -12.15
N SER A 859 18.16 27.90 -12.06
CA SER A 859 18.71 28.93 -12.95
C SER A 859 18.48 28.65 -14.46
N PHE A 860 17.35 28.05 -14.80
CA PHE A 860 17.02 27.62 -16.15
C PHE A 860 16.96 28.79 -17.17
N ASN A 861 17.66 28.65 -18.32
CA ASN A 861 17.66 29.59 -19.46
C ASN A 861 17.28 28.86 -20.77
N PRO A 862 16.15 29.18 -21.41
CA PRO A 862 15.62 28.47 -22.59
C PRO A 862 16.22 28.90 -23.95
N THR A 863 17.23 29.77 -23.99
CA THR A 863 17.88 30.19 -25.27
C THR A 863 18.53 29.04 -26.05
N VAL A 864 18.70 27.88 -25.42
CA VAL A 864 19.16 26.64 -26.04
C VAL A 864 17.95 25.86 -26.55
N SER A 865 17.90 25.55 -27.86
CA SER A 865 16.85 24.71 -28.44
C SER A 865 16.88 23.31 -27.83
N LEU A 866 16.07 23.09 -26.80
CA LEU A 866 15.90 21.79 -26.18
C LEU A 866 15.31 20.84 -27.21
N SER A 867 16.14 19.96 -27.74
CA SER A 867 15.73 18.91 -28.68
C SER A 867 15.99 17.49 -28.15
N PRO A 868 15.43 17.13 -26.98
CA PRO A 868 15.02 15.75 -26.74
C PRO A 868 13.50 15.65 -26.62
N ASN A 869 12.92 14.68 -27.31
CA ASN A 869 11.51 14.34 -27.19
C ASN A 869 11.27 13.68 -25.81
N LEU A 870 11.14 14.48 -24.74
CA LEU A 870 10.98 14.02 -23.34
C LEU A 870 9.56 13.50 -23.08
N ARG A 871 9.19 12.46 -23.84
CA ARG A 871 7.83 11.93 -23.84
C ARG A 871 7.41 11.32 -22.52
N ASN A 872 8.34 10.85 -21.69
CA ASN A 872 8.03 10.16 -20.43
C ASN A 872 8.04 11.07 -19.20
N LEU A 873 8.35 12.37 -19.35
CA LEU A 873 8.44 13.29 -18.24
C LEU A 873 7.04 13.56 -17.65
N SER A 874 6.86 13.23 -16.37
CA SER A 874 5.62 13.44 -15.62
C SER A 874 5.71 14.61 -14.63
N CYS A 875 6.90 14.96 -14.15
CA CYS A 875 7.11 16.01 -13.16
C CYS A 875 8.27 16.93 -13.56
N LEU A 876 8.03 18.25 -13.58
CA LEU A 876 9.03 19.29 -13.85
C LEU A 876 9.06 20.30 -12.71
N GLN A 877 10.25 20.56 -12.18
CA GLN A 877 10.47 21.53 -11.11
C GLN A 877 11.52 22.56 -11.55
N LEU A 878 11.16 23.84 -11.50
CA LEU A 878 12.03 24.95 -11.88
C LEU A 878 12.28 25.84 -10.67
N PHE A 879 13.54 26.07 -10.35
CA PHE A 879 14.00 26.88 -9.22
C PHE A 879 14.80 28.07 -9.73
N GLY A 880 14.63 29.24 -9.13
CA GLY A 880 15.59 30.34 -9.25
C GLY A 880 15.87 30.87 -10.67
N SER A 881 14.97 30.67 -11.64
CA SER A 881 15.23 31.05 -13.03
C SER A 881 15.42 32.58 -13.16
N PRO A 882 16.46 33.05 -13.89
CA PRO A 882 16.73 34.47 -14.09
C PRO A 882 15.87 35.12 -15.20
N MET A 883 14.92 34.39 -15.76
CA MET A 883 14.12 34.84 -16.91
C MET A 883 12.93 35.69 -16.48
N GLN A 884 12.60 36.69 -17.30
CA GLN A 884 11.36 37.47 -17.18
C GLN A 884 10.15 36.72 -17.75
N GLU A 885 10.36 35.85 -18.74
CA GLU A 885 9.30 35.04 -19.33
C GLU A 885 9.77 33.59 -19.47
N ILE A 886 8.96 32.64 -18.98
CA ILE A 886 9.19 31.20 -19.16
C ILE A 886 8.13 30.65 -20.11
N GLN A 887 8.60 30.15 -21.25
CA GLN A 887 7.79 29.49 -22.26
C GLN A 887 8.28 28.03 -22.44
N LEU A 888 7.38 27.06 -22.29
CA LEU A 888 7.72 25.63 -22.31
C LEU A 888 7.37 24.93 -23.65
N ASP A 889 6.98 25.69 -24.67
CA ASP A 889 6.43 25.16 -25.94
C ASP A 889 7.46 24.36 -26.75
N GLY A 890 8.74 24.73 -26.64
CA GLY A 890 9.84 24.06 -27.34
C GLY A 890 10.14 22.64 -26.81
N LEU A 891 9.65 22.28 -25.62
CA LEU A 891 10.04 21.05 -24.91
C LEU A 891 9.22 19.80 -25.26
N GLN A 892 8.09 19.94 -25.97
CA GLN A 892 7.17 18.84 -26.34
C GLN A 892 6.96 17.83 -25.19
N LEU A 893 6.22 18.23 -24.13
CA LEU A 893 5.99 17.44 -22.92
C LEU A 893 4.57 16.84 -22.86
N PRO A 894 4.22 15.81 -23.67
CA PRO A 894 2.85 15.31 -23.79
C PRO A 894 2.32 14.57 -22.55
N HIS A 895 3.21 14.14 -21.66
CA HIS A 895 2.87 13.35 -20.46
C HIS A 895 3.09 14.09 -19.14
N LEU A 896 3.43 15.39 -19.18
CA LEU A 896 3.63 16.17 -17.96
C LEU A 896 2.33 16.23 -17.17
N GLN A 897 2.41 15.86 -15.89
CA GLN A 897 1.29 15.88 -14.93
C GLN A 897 1.51 16.93 -13.85
N GLU A 898 2.75 17.21 -13.47
CA GLU A 898 3.06 18.13 -12.37
C GLU A 898 4.10 19.18 -12.82
N LEU A 899 3.82 20.45 -12.50
CA LEU A 899 4.73 21.57 -12.70
C LEU A 899 4.89 22.37 -11.40
N LEU A 900 6.11 22.51 -10.92
CA LEU A 900 6.47 23.37 -9.79
C LEU A 900 7.43 24.47 -10.24
N VAL A 901 7.11 25.72 -9.94
CA VAL A 901 7.97 26.89 -10.18
C VAL A 901 8.21 27.61 -8.86
N LEU A 902 9.43 27.59 -8.34
CA LEU A 902 9.78 28.11 -7.03
C LEU A 902 10.87 29.19 -7.10
N ASN A 903 10.67 30.30 -6.40
CA ASN A 903 11.68 31.33 -6.17
C ASN A 903 12.30 31.95 -7.45
N CYS A 904 11.55 32.01 -8.55
CA CYS A 904 11.96 32.71 -9.77
C CYS A 904 11.71 34.21 -9.61
N VAL A 905 12.67 34.92 -9.02
CA VAL A 905 12.49 36.32 -8.58
C VAL A 905 12.32 37.34 -9.72
N LEU A 906 12.83 37.03 -10.92
CA LEU A 906 12.73 37.91 -12.11
C LEU A 906 11.53 37.58 -13.00
N LEU A 907 10.85 36.46 -12.77
CA LEU A 907 9.77 35.97 -13.61
C LEU A 907 8.58 36.93 -13.57
N GLU A 908 8.17 37.44 -14.72
CA GLU A 908 7.01 38.32 -14.93
C GLU A 908 5.85 37.58 -15.61
N ARG A 909 6.15 36.65 -16.52
CA ARG A 909 5.14 35.90 -17.30
C ARG A 909 5.46 34.41 -17.38
N LEU A 910 4.46 33.57 -17.12
CA LEU A 910 4.56 32.11 -17.31
C LEU A 910 3.56 31.65 -18.37
N LYS A 911 4.06 31.10 -19.49
CA LYS A 911 3.22 30.62 -20.60
C LYS A 911 3.18 29.10 -20.65
N LEU A 912 1.97 28.53 -20.54
CA LEU A 912 1.71 27.10 -20.56
C LEU A 912 0.88 26.75 -21.81
N SER A 913 1.54 26.14 -22.81
CA SER A 913 0.89 25.65 -24.03
C SER A 913 1.06 24.14 -24.19
N SER A 914 0.09 23.50 -24.85
CA SER A 914 0.20 22.13 -25.38
C SER A 914 0.45 20.98 -24.37
N MET A 915 0.15 21.16 -23.07
CA MET A 915 0.29 20.12 -22.02
C MET A 915 -1.07 19.53 -21.59
N ARG A 916 -1.68 18.69 -22.43
CA ARG A 916 -3.04 18.15 -22.20
C ARG A 916 -3.21 17.29 -20.94
N LYS A 917 -2.13 16.68 -20.45
CA LYS A 917 -2.13 15.78 -19.28
C LYS A 917 -1.73 16.47 -17.97
N LEU A 918 -1.49 17.78 -17.98
CA LEU A 918 -1.08 18.55 -16.79
C LEU A 918 -2.22 18.55 -15.76
N LYS A 919 -1.92 18.09 -14.54
CA LYS A 919 -2.86 17.93 -13.42
C LYS A 919 -2.63 18.93 -12.31
N ASP A 920 -1.38 19.17 -11.91
CA ASP A 920 -1.03 20.02 -10.77
C ASP A 920 -0.01 21.09 -11.19
N VAL A 921 -0.32 22.35 -10.91
CA VAL A 921 0.56 23.50 -11.13
C VAL A 921 0.74 24.28 -9.83
N LYS A 922 1.98 24.39 -9.38
CA LYS A 922 2.37 25.12 -8.17
C LYS A 922 3.37 26.21 -8.50
N VAL A 923 3.06 27.43 -8.13
CA VAL A 923 3.94 28.60 -8.32
C VAL A 923 4.15 29.30 -6.99
N GLU A 924 5.39 29.33 -6.52
CA GLU A 924 5.72 29.74 -5.17
C GLU A 924 6.85 30.78 -5.17
N ILE A 925 6.70 31.86 -4.40
CA ILE A 925 7.74 32.87 -4.11
C ILE A 925 8.29 33.55 -5.40
N CYS A 926 7.51 33.62 -6.47
CA CYS A 926 7.87 34.34 -7.70
C CYS A 926 7.45 35.82 -7.58
N LEU A 927 8.35 36.66 -7.03
CA LEU A 927 8.00 37.99 -6.56
C LEU A 927 7.47 38.94 -7.65
N LYS A 928 8.06 38.89 -8.86
CA LYS A 928 7.69 39.75 -10.00
C LYS A 928 6.61 39.17 -10.90
N LEU A 929 6.10 37.96 -10.62
CA LEU A 929 5.18 37.29 -11.53
C LEU A 929 3.90 38.09 -11.63
N VAL A 930 3.56 38.59 -12.82
CA VAL A 930 2.36 39.38 -13.08
C VAL A 930 1.25 38.50 -13.65
N GLU A 931 1.61 37.54 -14.51
CA GLU A 931 0.68 36.84 -15.37
C GLU A 931 1.04 35.37 -15.59
N ILE A 932 0.01 34.51 -15.59
CA ILE A 932 0.08 33.13 -16.08
C ILE A 932 -0.88 32.99 -17.26
N GLN A 933 -0.37 32.50 -18.40
CA GLN A 933 -1.10 32.32 -19.65
C GLN A 933 -1.35 30.84 -19.96
N PHE A 934 -2.59 30.50 -20.33
CA PHE A 934 -3.02 29.18 -20.79
C PHE A 934 -3.50 29.28 -22.24
N SER A 935 -2.78 28.65 -23.17
CA SER A 935 -3.05 28.80 -24.63
C SER A 935 -3.96 27.72 -25.24
N VAL A 936 -4.41 26.71 -24.46
CA VAL A 936 -5.29 25.60 -24.92
C VAL A 936 -6.20 25.16 -23.75
N VAL A 937 -7.35 24.53 -24.04
CA VAL A 937 -8.16 23.83 -23.01
C VAL A 937 -7.32 22.76 -22.33
N PHE A 938 -7.16 22.85 -21.01
CA PHE A 938 -6.48 21.85 -20.20
C PHE A 938 -7.47 20.78 -19.76
N GLU A 939 -7.56 19.67 -20.51
CA GLU A 939 -8.50 18.56 -20.27
C GLU A 939 -8.25 17.79 -18.97
N SER A 940 -7.17 18.08 -18.22
CA SER A 940 -6.74 17.28 -17.07
C SER A 940 -6.32 18.10 -15.83
N LEU A 941 -6.37 19.44 -15.85
CA LEU A 941 -5.87 20.24 -14.73
C LEU A 941 -6.81 20.11 -13.52
N GLU A 942 -6.30 19.52 -12.44
CA GLU A 942 -7.03 19.20 -11.21
C GLU A 942 -6.67 20.15 -10.06
N ALA A 943 -5.44 20.69 -10.01
CA ALA A 943 -4.98 21.58 -8.95
C ALA A 943 -4.14 22.77 -9.46
N LEU A 944 -4.38 23.95 -8.90
CA LEU A 944 -3.59 25.16 -9.12
C LEU A 944 -3.29 25.85 -7.77
N SER A 945 -2.02 26.06 -7.46
CA SER A 945 -1.58 26.75 -6.24
C SER A 945 -0.62 27.89 -6.57
N ILE A 946 -0.91 29.10 -6.06
CA ILE A 946 -0.04 30.27 -6.19
C ILE A 946 0.20 30.85 -4.80
N THR A 947 1.46 30.85 -4.35
CA THR A 947 1.83 31.24 -2.98
C THR A 947 2.97 32.26 -2.98
N GLY A 948 2.80 33.40 -2.32
CA GLY A 948 3.88 34.38 -2.13
C GLY A 948 4.34 35.14 -3.37
N CYS A 949 3.51 35.20 -4.42
CA CYS A 949 3.78 35.95 -5.65
C CYS A 949 3.23 37.38 -5.53
N LYS A 950 4.11 38.34 -5.19
CA LYS A 950 3.69 39.69 -4.78
C LYS A 950 3.07 40.52 -5.91
N SER A 951 3.61 40.43 -7.12
CA SER A 951 3.15 41.21 -8.28
C SER A 951 2.02 40.55 -9.08
N PHE A 952 1.48 39.43 -8.62
CA PHE A 952 0.55 38.61 -9.40
C PHE A 952 -0.82 39.26 -9.54
N LYS A 953 -1.24 39.48 -10.79
CA LYS A 953 -2.42 40.30 -11.14
C LYS A 953 -3.44 39.59 -12.03
N ARG A 954 -3.02 38.68 -12.90
CA ARG A 954 -3.92 38.13 -13.95
C ARG A 954 -3.64 36.68 -14.33
N LEU A 955 -4.72 35.97 -14.66
CA LEU A 955 -4.75 34.69 -15.36
C LEU A 955 -5.36 34.94 -16.74
N VAL A 956 -4.66 34.55 -17.81
CA VAL A 956 -5.14 34.75 -19.19
C VAL A 956 -5.35 33.39 -19.85
N CYS A 957 -6.54 33.17 -20.42
CA CYS A 957 -6.88 31.96 -21.16
C CYS A 957 -7.17 32.34 -22.62
N GLU A 958 -6.33 31.92 -23.56
CA GLU A 958 -6.53 32.19 -24.99
C GLU A 958 -7.48 31.13 -25.58
N ILE A 959 -8.80 31.38 -25.55
CA ILE A 959 -9.75 30.60 -26.35
C ILE A 959 -10.60 31.58 -27.17
N ALA A 960 -10.57 31.41 -28.49
CA ALA A 960 -11.49 32.01 -29.45
C ALA A 960 -11.85 33.48 -29.18
N ASN A 961 -10.94 34.40 -29.52
CA ASN A 961 -11.19 35.85 -29.71
C ASN A 961 -11.86 36.65 -28.57
N GLU A 962 -12.02 36.12 -27.35
CA GLU A 962 -12.42 36.89 -26.18
C GLU A 962 -11.23 37.06 -25.21
N VAL A 963 -10.48 38.17 -25.37
CA VAL A 963 -9.48 38.60 -24.39
C VAL A 963 -10.21 39.30 -23.24
N ASN A 964 -10.67 38.54 -22.26
CA ASN A 964 -11.21 39.11 -21.02
C ASN A 964 -10.15 39.03 -19.91
N SER A 965 -9.20 39.95 -19.91
CA SER A 965 -8.33 40.20 -18.76
C SER A 965 -8.30 41.69 -18.44
N CYS A 966 -8.99 42.08 -17.37
CA CYS A 966 -8.87 43.43 -16.79
C CYS A 966 -7.82 43.42 -15.69
N GLU A 967 -7.01 44.46 -15.61
CA GLU A 967 -5.92 44.58 -14.63
C GLU A 967 -6.45 44.41 -13.19
N GLY A 968 -5.88 43.46 -12.44
CA GLY A 968 -6.24 43.17 -11.06
C GLY A 968 -7.53 42.35 -10.85
N ARG A 969 -8.24 41.94 -11.91
CA ARG A 969 -9.42 41.05 -11.80
C ARG A 969 -9.10 39.63 -12.26
N LEU A 970 -9.19 38.66 -11.34
CA LEU A 970 -9.12 37.24 -11.68
C LEU A 970 -10.50 36.73 -12.09
N ILE A 971 -10.65 36.42 -13.38
CA ILE A 971 -11.86 35.82 -13.94
C ILE A 971 -11.58 34.34 -14.23
N PHE A 972 -12.29 33.45 -13.53
CA PHE A 972 -12.22 32.02 -13.80
C PHE A 972 -13.36 31.64 -14.74
N LEU A 973 -13.03 31.30 -15.99
CA LEU A 973 -13.98 30.77 -16.97
C LEU A 973 -14.14 29.26 -16.77
N SER A 974 -15.32 28.82 -16.32
CA SER A 974 -15.56 27.41 -15.98
C SER A 974 -15.32 26.43 -17.14
N ARG A 975 -15.42 26.88 -18.40
CA ARG A 975 -15.17 26.06 -19.60
C ARG A 975 -13.70 25.68 -19.83
N VAL A 976 -12.74 26.41 -19.25
CA VAL A 976 -11.29 26.20 -19.48
C VAL A 976 -10.65 25.35 -18.38
N LEU A 977 -11.26 25.36 -17.19
CA LEU A 977 -10.81 24.71 -15.96
C LEU A 977 -11.91 23.74 -15.46
N ASP A 978 -12.51 23.01 -16.40
CA ASP A 978 -13.68 22.15 -16.17
C ASP A 978 -13.39 20.95 -15.25
N LYS A 979 -12.12 20.55 -15.10
CA LYS A 979 -11.67 19.51 -14.17
C LYS A 979 -10.94 20.00 -12.92
N LEU A 980 -10.82 21.31 -12.73
CA LEU A 980 -10.10 21.87 -11.59
C LEU A 980 -10.85 21.55 -10.30
N ARG A 981 -10.23 20.83 -9.37
CA ARG A 981 -10.78 20.46 -8.07
C ARG A 981 -10.29 21.38 -6.96
N THR A 982 -9.04 21.82 -7.04
CA THR A 982 -8.39 22.58 -5.96
C THR A 982 -7.76 23.85 -6.49
N LEU A 983 -8.12 24.98 -5.90
CA LEU A 983 -7.47 26.27 -6.13
C LEU A 983 -7.04 26.88 -4.81
N THR A 984 -5.77 27.26 -4.70
CA THR A 984 -5.23 27.90 -3.50
C THR A 984 -4.40 29.13 -3.87
N LEU A 985 -4.77 30.29 -3.34
CA LEU A 985 -4.05 31.56 -3.50
C LEU A 985 -3.60 32.06 -2.14
N ARG A 986 -2.28 32.23 -1.93
CA ARG A 986 -1.72 32.71 -0.67
C ARG A 986 -0.77 33.87 -0.88
N ARG A 987 -0.82 34.91 -0.03
CA ARG A 987 0.13 36.04 -0.05
C ARG A 987 0.26 36.73 -1.42
N CYS A 988 -0.87 36.97 -2.09
CA CYS A 988 -0.94 37.63 -3.40
C CYS A 988 -1.67 38.99 -3.26
N PRO A 989 -0.96 40.09 -2.92
CA PRO A 989 -1.57 41.36 -2.56
C PRO A 989 -2.11 42.17 -3.74
N GLU A 990 -1.61 42.00 -4.97
CA GLU A 990 -2.06 42.81 -6.12
C GLU A 990 -3.38 42.32 -6.77
N ILE A 991 -4.01 41.29 -6.20
CA ILE A 991 -5.34 40.82 -6.64
C ILE A 991 -6.41 41.79 -6.09
N LEU A 992 -7.17 42.41 -6.99
CA LEU A 992 -8.17 43.45 -6.68
C LEU A 992 -9.62 42.97 -6.83
N ASP A 993 -9.88 41.87 -7.53
CA ASP A 993 -11.22 41.27 -7.66
C ASP A 993 -11.08 39.79 -8.03
N ILE A 994 -11.97 38.93 -7.51
CA ILE A 994 -12.05 37.51 -7.89
C ILE A 994 -13.50 37.21 -8.27
N ARG A 995 -13.71 36.79 -9.52
CA ARG A 995 -15.02 36.40 -10.04
C ARG A 995 -14.97 35.04 -10.71
N VAL A 996 -15.84 34.13 -10.28
CA VAL A 996 -16.07 32.84 -10.95
C VAL A 996 -17.24 33.00 -11.94
N VAL A 997 -16.97 32.79 -13.22
CA VAL A 997 -17.94 32.98 -14.31
C VAL A 997 -18.25 31.64 -14.99
N GLY A 998 -19.53 31.26 -14.96
CA GLY A 998 -20.02 29.99 -15.51
C GLY A 998 -20.06 28.86 -14.47
N THR A 999 -21.00 27.93 -14.62
CA THR A 999 -21.17 26.79 -13.71
C THR A 999 -20.03 25.79 -13.84
N SER A 1000 -19.47 25.34 -12.72
CA SER A 1000 -18.46 24.28 -12.63
C SER A 1000 -18.90 23.19 -11.65
N GLU A 1001 -18.76 21.93 -12.06
CA GLU A 1001 -19.13 20.75 -11.28
C GLU A 1001 -17.90 20.00 -10.73
N SER A 1002 -16.69 20.49 -10.94
CA SER A 1002 -15.45 19.80 -10.53
C SER A 1002 -14.78 20.37 -9.28
N TRP A 1003 -15.01 21.64 -8.95
CA TRP A 1003 -14.31 22.31 -7.85
C TRP A 1003 -14.74 21.73 -6.50
N GLU A 1004 -13.78 21.21 -5.75
CA GLU A 1004 -14.00 20.63 -4.42
C GLU A 1004 -13.43 21.53 -3.30
N HIS A 1005 -12.32 22.24 -3.55
CA HIS A 1005 -11.60 23.01 -2.53
C HIS A 1005 -11.16 24.39 -3.06
N PHE A 1006 -11.51 25.46 -2.32
CA PHE A 1006 -11.06 26.83 -2.61
C PHE A 1006 -10.43 27.48 -1.37
N GLY A 1007 -9.18 27.93 -1.50
CA GLY A 1007 -8.40 28.54 -0.43
C GLY A 1007 -7.87 29.93 -0.79
N LEU A 1008 -8.09 30.91 0.08
CA LEU A 1008 -7.57 32.28 -0.04
C LEU A 1008 -6.93 32.72 1.28
N GLU A 1009 -5.61 32.90 1.32
CA GLU A 1009 -4.89 33.30 2.54
C GLU A 1009 -4.03 34.55 2.31
N ASP A 1010 -4.10 35.53 3.22
CA ASP A 1010 -3.17 36.69 3.25
C ASP A 1010 -3.22 37.56 1.97
N CYS A 1011 -4.39 37.65 1.33
CA CYS A 1011 -4.65 38.46 0.14
C CYS A 1011 -5.40 39.74 0.52
N HIS A 1012 -4.67 40.75 1.02
CA HIS A 1012 -5.26 41.89 1.73
C HIS A 1012 -6.08 42.88 0.88
N TYR A 1013 -5.91 42.95 -0.45
CA TYR A 1013 -6.50 44.01 -1.27
C TYR A 1013 -7.80 43.62 -1.96
N VAL A 1014 -8.24 42.36 -1.85
CA VAL A 1014 -9.50 41.87 -2.44
C VAL A 1014 -10.69 42.47 -1.66
N PRO A 1015 -11.53 43.34 -2.26
CA PRO A 1015 -12.64 43.98 -1.58
C PRO A 1015 -13.91 43.10 -1.56
N SER A 1016 -14.08 42.23 -2.56
CA SER A 1016 -15.23 41.34 -2.73
C SER A 1016 -14.83 40.04 -3.42
N LEU A 1017 -15.51 38.94 -3.06
CA LEU A 1017 -15.40 37.65 -3.73
C LEU A 1017 -16.78 37.28 -4.30
N GLY A 1018 -16.89 37.15 -5.63
CA GLY A 1018 -18.17 36.98 -6.32
C GLY A 1018 -18.26 35.71 -7.16
N GLY A 1019 -19.49 35.19 -7.33
CA GLY A 1019 -19.78 34.06 -8.22
C GLY A 1019 -19.54 32.67 -7.63
N LEU A 1020 -19.42 32.53 -6.30
CA LEU A 1020 -19.23 31.22 -5.66
C LEU A 1020 -20.43 30.29 -5.86
N SER A 1021 -21.64 30.83 -6.03
CA SER A 1021 -22.86 30.06 -6.34
C SER A 1021 -22.76 29.24 -7.62
N ASN A 1022 -21.78 29.52 -8.48
CA ASN A 1022 -21.52 28.75 -9.68
C ASN A 1022 -20.72 27.44 -9.42
N LEU A 1023 -20.18 27.24 -8.20
CA LEU A 1023 -19.35 26.10 -7.81
C LEU A 1023 -20.17 25.02 -7.10
N LYS A 1024 -20.92 24.22 -7.87
CA LYS A 1024 -21.95 23.34 -7.31
C LYS A 1024 -21.42 22.20 -6.42
N ASN A 1025 -20.19 21.75 -6.60
CA ASN A 1025 -19.61 20.61 -5.85
C ASN A 1025 -18.53 21.03 -4.83
N LEU A 1026 -18.51 22.32 -4.42
CA LEU A 1026 -17.50 22.83 -3.49
C LEU A 1026 -17.73 22.25 -2.09
N LYS A 1027 -16.75 21.50 -1.58
CA LYS A 1027 -16.76 20.86 -0.25
C LYS A 1027 -16.04 21.67 0.82
N SER A 1028 -14.97 22.38 0.46
CA SER A 1028 -14.19 23.15 1.41
C SER A 1028 -13.88 24.56 0.92
N LEU A 1029 -14.21 25.54 1.75
CA LEU A 1029 -13.94 26.95 1.53
C LEU A 1029 -13.13 27.51 2.71
N SER A 1030 -11.90 27.96 2.46
CA SER A 1030 -11.02 28.51 3.49
C SER A 1030 -10.54 29.91 3.11
N ILE A 1031 -10.88 30.91 3.93
CA ILE A 1031 -10.45 32.31 3.75
C ILE A 1031 -9.80 32.80 5.04
N GLN A 1032 -8.53 33.19 4.96
CA GLN A 1032 -7.74 33.57 6.13
C GLN A 1032 -6.97 34.88 5.87
N LYS A 1033 -6.90 35.78 6.86
CA LYS A 1033 -6.08 37.02 6.84
C LYS A 1033 -6.38 37.99 5.68
N CYS A 1034 -7.61 37.98 5.14
CA CYS A 1034 -8.04 38.90 4.08
C CYS A 1034 -8.66 40.18 4.67
N SER A 1035 -7.83 41.16 5.03
CA SER A 1035 -8.23 42.30 5.86
C SER A 1035 -9.18 43.32 5.22
N ARG A 1036 -9.19 43.50 3.88
CA ARG A 1036 -10.11 44.42 3.18
C ARG A 1036 -11.32 43.75 2.54
N LEU A 1037 -11.45 42.42 2.65
CA LEU A 1037 -12.58 41.68 2.11
C LEU A 1037 -13.85 42.09 2.87
N ARG A 1038 -14.82 42.71 2.18
CA ARG A 1038 -16.08 43.20 2.78
C ARG A 1038 -17.26 42.28 2.56
N VAL A 1039 -17.33 41.65 1.39
CA VAL A 1039 -18.48 40.82 0.98
C VAL A 1039 -18.01 39.55 0.29
N ILE A 1040 -18.62 38.42 0.64
CA ILE A 1040 -18.52 37.16 -0.09
C ILE A 1040 -19.93 36.83 -0.62
N GLU A 1041 -20.09 36.75 -1.94
CA GLU A 1041 -21.38 36.51 -2.59
C GLU A 1041 -21.52 35.04 -3.03
N GLY A 1042 -22.68 34.45 -2.75
CA GLY A 1042 -23.08 33.13 -3.26
C GLY A 1042 -22.66 31.93 -2.42
N VAL A 1043 -22.14 32.13 -1.19
CA VAL A 1043 -21.86 31.02 -0.24
C VAL A 1043 -23.15 30.35 0.21
N ASP A 1044 -24.23 31.11 0.33
CA ASP A 1044 -25.54 30.63 0.78
C ASP A 1044 -26.18 29.61 -0.18
N GLU A 1045 -25.70 29.50 -1.41
CA GLU A 1045 -26.23 28.61 -2.44
C GLU A 1045 -25.42 27.29 -2.57
N LEU A 1046 -24.42 27.05 -1.70
CA LEU A 1046 -23.52 25.90 -1.78
C LEU A 1046 -24.07 24.67 -1.04
N GLU A 1047 -24.83 23.83 -1.74
CA GLU A 1047 -25.52 22.65 -1.18
C GLU A 1047 -24.61 21.50 -0.74
N PHE A 1048 -23.32 21.51 -1.12
CA PHE A 1048 -22.37 20.40 -0.88
C PHE A 1048 -21.15 20.80 -0.04
N LEU A 1049 -21.20 21.94 0.66
CA LEU A 1049 -20.10 22.44 1.47
C LEU A 1049 -20.02 21.68 2.81
N ASP A 1050 -18.90 21.02 3.08
CA ASP A 1050 -18.62 20.30 4.33
C ASP A 1050 -17.91 21.19 5.35
N HIS A 1051 -17.06 22.13 4.88
CA HIS A 1051 -16.22 22.94 5.75
C HIS A 1051 -16.08 24.38 5.25
N LEU A 1052 -16.36 25.33 6.15
CA LEU A 1052 -16.19 26.76 5.92
C LEU A 1052 -15.33 27.38 7.03
N ALA A 1053 -14.12 27.81 6.67
CA ALA A 1053 -13.21 28.47 7.58
C ALA A 1053 -13.01 29.94 7.19
N LEU A 1054 -13.39 30.87 8.07
CA LEU A 1054 -13.17 32.31 7.94
C LEU A 1054 -12.34 32.79 9.12
N SER A 1055 -11.09 33.19 8.91
CA SER A 1055 -10.25 33.68 10.03
C SER A 1055 -9.51 34.97 9.72
N MET A 1056 -9.41 35.87 10.70
CA MET A 1056 -8.65 37.13 10.60
C MET A 1056 -9.09 38.03 9.41
N CYS A 1057 -10.37 38.04 9.06
CA CYS A 1057 -10.96 38.88 8.01
C CYS A 1057 -11.71 40.08 8.63
N GLU A 1058 -10.97 41.10 9.06
CA GLU A 1058 -11.51 42.17 9.93
C GLU A 1058 -12.56 43.08 9.28
N SER A 1059 -12.50 43.28 7.95
CA SER A 1059 -13.47 44.13 7.23
C SER A 1059 -14.69 43.39 6.72
N LEU A 1060 -14.80 42.08 6.95
CA LEU A 1060 -15.87 41.25 6.39
C LEU A 1060 -17.20 41.59 7.05
N GLU A 1061 -18.12 42.18 6.29
CA GLU A 1061 -19.43 42.65 6.77
C GLU A 1061 -20.55 41.65 6.48
N ARG A 1062 -20.45 40.94 5.34
CA ARG A 1062 -21.44 39.95 4.89
C ARG A 1062 -20.75 38.74 4.27
N SER A 1063 -21.14 37.53 4.69
CA SER A 1063 -20.66 36.28 4.08
C SER A 1063 -21.71 35.20 3.96
N ILE A 1064 -22.57 35.02 4.96
CA ILE A 1064 -23.59 33.96 5.03
C ILE A 1064 -24.82 34.50 5.75
N ASP A 1065 -26.01 34.20 5.26
CA ASP A 1065 -27.26 34.32 6.01
C ASP A 1065 -27.77 32.93 6.41
N VAL A 1066 -27.47 32.53 7.65
CA VAL A 1066 -27.81 31.21 8.20
C VAL A 1066 -29.33 30.95 8.23
N SER A 1067 -30.17 31.98 8.10
CA SER A 1067 -31.63 31.82 8.09
C SER A 1067 -32.21 31.44 6.72
N THR A 1068 -31.47 31.71 5.64
CA THR A 1068 -31.90 31.51 4.24
C THR A 1068 -30.93 30.65 3.43
N THR A 1069 -29.87 30.15 4.07
CA THR A 1069 -28.81 29.35 3.44
C THR A 1069 -29.26 27.94 3.05
N LYS A 1070 -28.69 27.42 1.96
CA LYS A 1070 -28.80 26.02 1.51
C LYS A 1070 -27.63 25.15 1.95
N LEU A 1071 -26.76 25.66 2.82
CA LEU A 1071 -25.63 24.90 3.37
C LEU A 1071 -26.11 23.65 4.15
N PRO A 1072 -25.38 22.51 4.08
CA PRO A 1072 -25.69 21.33 4.89
C PRO A 1072 -25.69 21.60 6.40
N ASN A 1073 -26.60 20.97 7.15
CA ASN A 1073 -26.72 21.14 8.61
C ASN A 1073 -25.45 20.71 9.38
N ASP A 1074 -24.73 19.75 8.85
CA ASP A 1074 -23.47 19.19 9.35
C ASP A 1074 -22.24 19.94 8.84
N CYS A 1075 -22.38 20.91 7.92
CA CYS A 1075 -21.30 21.78 7.47
C CYS A 1075 -20.64 22.46 8.68
N HIS A 1076 -19.34 22.28 8.82
CA HIS A 1076 -18.55 22.79 9.93
C HIS A 1076 -18.10 24.22 9.65
N LEU A 1077 -18.51 25.15 10.51
CA LEU A 1077 -18.17 26.56 10.44
C LEU A 1077 -17.10 26.91 11.48
N TYR A 1078 -15.96 27.42 11.01
CA TYR A 1078 -14.91 27.96 11.85
C TYR A 1078 -14.75 29.46 11.56
N ILE A 1079 -15.14 30.33 12.50
CA ILE A 1079 -15.12 31.78 12.34
C ILE A 1079 -14.35 32.42 13.50
N HIS A 1080 -13.17 32.96 13.21
CA HIS A 1080 -12.27 33.50 14.22
C HIS A 1080 -11.71 34.87 13.83
N ASN A 1081 -11.83 35.88 14.71
CA ASN A 1081 -11.31 37.25 14.48
C ASN A 1081 -11.85 37.94 13.19
N CYS A 1082 -13.17 37.84 12.94
CA CYS A 1082 -13.90 38.48 11.84
C CYS A 1082 -14.88 39.55 12.39
N LYS A 1083 -14.34 40.64 12.95
CA LYS A 1083 -15.06 41.56 13.87
C LYS A 1083 -16.30 42.25 13.30
N LYS A 1084 -16.33 42.52 11.99
CA LYS A 1084 -17.47 43.20 11.34
C LYS A 1084 -18.57 42.24 10.84
N LEU A 1085 -18.35 40.93 10.95
CA LEU A 1085 -19.26 39.94 10.38
C LEU A 1085 -20.51 39.85 11.26
N ARG A 1086 -21.66 40.22 10.69
CA ARG A 1086 -22.94 40.18 11.41
C ARG A 1086 -23.44 38.75 11.52
N GLY A 1087 -23.99 38.40 12.68
CA GLY A 1087 -24.68 37.12 12.89
C GLY A 1087 -23.85 36.02 13.56
N PHE A 1088 -22.55 36.20 13.78
CA PHE A 1088 -21.68 35.23 14.48
C PHE A 1088 -21.02 35.84 15.71
N GLN A 1089 -20.81 35.04 16.77
CA GLN A 1089 -19.98 35.45 17.92
C GLN A 1089 -18.50 35.29 17.57
N GLU A 1090 -17.63 36.10 18.19
CA GLU A 1090 -16.19 36.02 17.97
C GLU A 1090 -15.65 34.66 18.46
N GLY A 1091 -14.98 33.91 17.57
CA GLY A 1091 -14.44 32.57 17.88
C GLY A 1091 -15.45 31.43 17.78
N PHE A 1092 -16.42 31.53 16.86
CA PHE A 1092 -17.38 30.45 16.63
C PHE A 1092 -16.72 29.22 15.98
N ASP A 1093 -16.94 28.06 16.58
CA ASP A 1093 -16.46 26.77 16.08
C ASP A 1093 -17.57 25.73 16.29
N GLY A 1094 -18.22 25.30 15.19
CA GLY A 1094 -19.35 24.38 15.26
C GLY A 1094 -20.12 24.25 13.95
N SER A 1095 -21.13 23.37 13.90
CA SER A 1095 -21.91 23.13 12.67
C SER A 1095 -22.94 24.22 12.38
N VAL A 1096 -23.43 24.31 11.14
CA VAL A 1096 -24.58 25.15 10.76
C VAL A 1096 -25.78 24.90 11.68
N GLN A 1097 -26.10 23.64 11.99
CA GLN A 1097 -27.18 23.29 12.92
C GLN A 1097 -26.97 23.86 14.33
N SER A 1098 -25.73 23.81 14.84
CA SER A 1098 -25.42 24.37 16.15
C SER A 1098 -25.66 25.89 16.19
N LYS A 1099 -25.37 26.56 15.07
CA LYS A 1099 -25.61 28.00 14.92
C LYS A 1099 -27.09 28.35 14.83
N VAL A 1100 -27.88 27.57 14.09
CA VAL A 1100 -29.34 27.70 14.03
C VAL A 1100 -29.95 27.51 15.42
N ASN A 1101 -29.50 26.50 16.16
CA ASN A 1101 -29.96 26.24 17.54
C ASN A 1101 -29.61 27.40 18.48
N LEU A 1102 -28.41 27.98 18.37
CA LEU A 1102 -28.00 29.17 19.13
C LEU A 1102 -28.91 30.37 18.84
N ASN A 1103 -29.20 30.66 17.57
CA ASN A 1103 -30.10 31.74 17.18
C ASN A 1103 -31.53 31.52 17.73
N ASN A 1104 -32.02 30.28 17.71
CA ASN A 1104 -33.32 29.93 18.28
C ASN A 1104 -33.34 30.04 19.81
N SER A 1105 -32.26 29.66 20.51
CA SER A 1105 -32.17 29.78 21.97
C SER A 1105 -32.17 31.23 22.47
N LEU A 1106 -31.52 32.14 21.73
CA LEU A 1106 -31.54 33.60 22.01
C LEU A 1106 -32.93 34.20 21.77
N SER A 1107 -33.73 33.66 20.85
CA SER A 1107 -35.12 34.09 20.65
C SER A 1107 -36.06 33.67 21.79
N PHE A 1108 -35.71 32.59 22.52
CA PHE A 1108 -36.46 32.11 23.69
C PHE A 1108 -36.11 32.89 24.97
N SER A 1109 -34.86 33.35 25.14
CA SER A 1109 -34.46 34.12 26.33
C SER A 1109 -35.10 35.52 26.40
N PHE A 1110 -35.57 36.09 25.28
CA PHE A 1110 -36.27 37.38 25.25
C PHE A 1110 -37.79 37.30 25.49
N ARG A 1111 -38.35 36.09 25.73
CA ARG A 1111 -39.77 35.92 26.11
C ARG A 1111 -39.99 35.67 27.62
N PHE A 1112 -38.93 35.67 28.42
CA PHE A 1112 -38.98 35.69 29.88
C PHE A 1112 -37.91 36.65 30.44
N SER A 1113 -38.18 37.95 30.32
CA SER A 1113 -37.58 39.02 31.13
C SER A 1113 -38.45 40.26 31.03
#